data_AF-A0AAN8V9C7-F1
#
_entry.id   AF-A0AAN8V9C7-F1
#
_cell.length_a   1.000
_cell.length_b   1.000
_cell.length_c   1.000
_cell.angle_alpha   90.00
_cell.angle_beta   90.00
_cell.angle_gamma   90.00
#
_symmetry.space_group_name_H-M   'P 1'
#
loop_
_entity.id
_entity.type
_entity.pdbx_description
1 polymer ?
#
loop_
_entity_poly.entity_id
_entity_poly.type
_entity_poly.pdbx_seq_one_letter_code
_entity_poly.pdbx_strand_id
1 'polypeptide(L)'
;MTIALGKFTKDENDLFDIMDDWLRRDRFVFVGWSGLLLFPCAYFALGGWFTGTTFVTSWYTHGLASSYLEGCNFLTAAVSTPANSLAHSLLLLWGPEAQGDFTRWCQLGGLWTFIALHGAFGLIGFMLRQFELARSVQLRPYNAIAFSGPIAVFVSVFLIYPLGQSGWFFAPSFGVAAIFRFILFFQGFHNWTLNPFHMMGVAGVLGAALLCAIHGATVENTLFEDGDGANTFRAFNPTQAEETYSMVTANRFWSQIFGVAFSNKRWLHFFMLFVPVTGLWMSALGVVGLALNLRAYDFVSQEIRAAEDPEFETFYTKNILLNEALAGRDQETTGFAWWAGNARLINLSGKLLGAHVAHAGLIVFWAGAMNLFEVAHFVPEKPMYEQGLILLPHLATLGWGVGPGGEVIDTFPYFVSGVLHLISSAVLGFGGIYHALLGPETLEESFPFFGYVWKDRNKMTTILGSICILGGIWHILTKPFAWARRALVWSGEAYLSYSLGALSVCGFIACCFVWFNNTAYPSEFYGPTGPEASQAQAFTFLVRDQRLGANVGSAQGPTGLGKYLMRSPTGEVIFGGETMRFWDLRAPWLEPLRGPNGLDLSRLKKDIQPWQERRSAEYMTHAPLGSLNSVGGVATEINAVNYVSPRSWLATSHFVLGFFLFVGHLWHAGRARAAAAGFEKGIDRDFEPVLSMTPLN
;
A
#
# COMPACT_ATOMS: atom_id res chain seq x y z
N MET A 1 11.77 -35.19 -10.24
CA MET A 1 12.80 -36.05 -10.85
C MET A 1 14.14 -35.66 -10.24
N THR A 2 14.60 -36.39 -9.23
CA THR A 2 15.95 -36.25 -8.65
C THR A 2 16.93 -36.84 -9.66
N ILE A 3 17.57 -35.97 -10.45
CA ILE A 3 18.63 -36.42 -11.37
C ILE A 3 19.93 -36.35 -10.57
N ALA A 4 20.34 -37.50 -10.04
CA ALA A 4 21.73 -37.73 -9.66
C ALA A 4 22.57 -37.61 -10.94
N LEU A 5 23.17 -36.45 -11.17
CA LEU A 5 24.14 -36.26 -12.23
C LEU A 5 25.42 -37.00 -11.85
N GLY A 6 25.86 -37.86 -12.77
CA GLY A 6 26.95 -38.81 -12.58
C GLY A 6 28.24 -38.15 -12.11
N LYS A 7 28.92 -38.88 -11.23
CA LYS A 7 30.26 -38.58 -10.72
C LYS A 7 31.24 -38.58 -11.90
N PHE A 8 31.67 -37.40 -12.36
CA PHE A 8 32.78 -37.29 -13.30
C PHE A 8 34.08 -37.63 -12.57
N THR A 9 34.78 -38.65 -13.05
CA THR A 9 36.15 -39.00 -12.66
C THR A 9 37.13 -38.54 -13.72
N LYS A 10 38.02 -37.59 -13.37
CA LYS A 10 39.39 -37.35 -13.89
C LYS A 10 39.86 -36.01 -13.31
N ASP A 11 40.87 -35.98 -12.44
CA ASP A 11 42.34 -36.03 -12.71
C ASP A 11 42.84 -34.77 -13.43
N GLU A 12 43.69 -34.04 -12.68
CA GLU A 12 44.32 -32.72 -12.92
C GLU A 12 43.40 -31.50 -12.83
N ASN A 13 43.33 -30.90 -11.62
CA ASN A 13 42.64 -29.63 -11.40
C ASN A 13 43.59 -28.45 -11.67
N ASP A 14 43.44 -27.80 -12.83
CA ASP A 14 43.98 -26.45 -13.01
C ASP A 14 43.21 -25.44 -12.13
N LEU A 15 43.79 -24.28 -11.84
CA LEU A 15 43.16 -23.20 -11.06
C LEU A 15 41.78 -22.82 -11.64
N PHE A 16 41.65 -22.89 -12.97
CA PHE A 16 40.41 -22.63 -13.67
C PHE A 16 39.32 -23.67 -13.36
N ASP A 17 39.67 -24.95 -13.28
CA ASP A 17 38.72 -26.03 -12.96
C ASP A 17 38.25 -25.95 -11.51
N ILE A 18 39.14 -25.56 -10.59
CA ILE A 18 38.78 -25.30 -9.18
C ILE A 18 37.82 -24.12 -9.07
N MET A 19 38.07 -23.05 -9.85
CA MET A 19 37.22 -21.86 -9.87
C MET A 19 35.86 -22.14 -10.54
N ASP A 20 35.83 -22.89 -11.65
CA ASP A 20 34.58 -23.33 -12.31
C ASP A 20 33.74 -24.19 -11.36
N ASP A 21 34.38 -25.13 -10.65
CA ASP A 21 33.73 -25.99 -9.66
C ASP A 21 33.15 -25.17 -8.48
N TRP A 22 33.89 -24.17 -7.97
CA TRP A 22 33.42 -23.28 -6.90
C TRP A 22 32.20 -22.44 -7.33
N LEU A 23 32.14 -22.03 -8.60
CA LEU A 23 31.06 -21.20 -9.14
C LEU A 23 29.82 -21.99 -9.59
N ARG A 24 29.97 -23.27 -9.96
CA ARG A 24 28.90 -24.09 -10.60
C ARG A 24 28.28 -25.19 -9.75
N ARG A 25 28.86 -25.60 -8.62
CA ARG A 25 28.43 -26.84 -7.93
C ARG A 25 27.11 -26.77 -7.17
N ASP A 26 26.51 -27.96 -7.02
CA ASP A 26 25.35 -28.40 -6.24
C ASP A 26 25.26 -27.85 -4.81
N ARG A 27 25.11 -26.53 -4.68
CA ARG A 27 25.03 -25.81 -3.41
C ARG A 27 23.71 -25.06 -3.37
N PHE A 28 23.22 -24.82 -2.16
CA PHE A 28 21.99 -24.08 -1.92
C PHE A 28 22.00 -22.67 -2.57
N VAL A 29 23.19 -22.10 -2.82
CA VAL A 29 23.37 -20.80 -3.49
C VAL A 29 24.26 -20.96 -4.74
N PHE A 30 23.66 -20.86 -5.92
CA PHE A 30 24.37 -20.83 -7.21
C PHE A 30 24.95 -19.43 -7.46
N VAL A 31 26.27 -19.27 -7.55
CA VAL A 31 26.89 -17.98 -7.85
C VAL A 31 26.94 -17.76 -9.37
N GLY A 32 27.50 -18.72 -10.12
CA GLY A 32 27.70 -18.61 -11.57
C GLY A 32 28.82 -17.63 -11.94
N TRP A 33 29.32 -17.71 -13.18
CA TRP A 33 30.37 -16.81 -13.68
C TRP A 33 29.87 -15.37 -13.77
N SER A 34 28.65 -15.22 -14.27
CA SER A 34 27.88 -13.97 -14.22
C SER A 34 27.70 -13.40 -12.80
N GLY A 35 27.72 -14.23 -11.75
CA GLY A 35 27.66 -13.82 -10.35
C GLY A 35 28.84 -12.94 -9.92
N LEU A 36 30.02 -13.16 -10.49
CA LEU A 36 31.21 -12.36 -10.22
C LEU A 36 31.07 -10.91 -10.69
N LEU A 37 30.24 -10.68 -11.73
CA LEU A 37 29.86 -9.34 -12.17
C LEU A 37 28.66 -8.82 -11.37
N LEU A 38 27.63 -9.64 -11.19
CA LEU A 38 26.37 -9.25 -10.53
C LEU A 38 26.60 -8.74 -9.11
N PHE A 39 27.19 -9.55 -8.23
CA PHE A 39 27.17 -9.27 -6.80
C PHE A 39 27.96 -8.01 -6.42
N PRO A 40 29.20 -7.79 -6.91
CA PRO A 40 29.92 -6.55 -6.62
C PRO A 40 29.22 -5.32 -7.20
N CYS A 41 28.75 -5.38 -8.45
CA CYS A 41 28.10 -4.26 -9.10
C CYS A 41 26.76 -3.91 -8.45
N ALA A 42 25.95 -4.90 -8.08
CA ALA A 42 24.69 -4.67 -7.36
C ALA A 42 24.94 -4.11 -5.95
N TYR A 43 25.95 -4.63 -5.24
CA TYR A 43 26.33 -4.11 -3.92
C TYR A 43 26.76 -2.64 -4.00
N PHE A 44 27.60 -2.29 -4.97
CA PHE A 44 28.04 -0.91 -5.17
C PHE A 44 26.91 0.02 -5.61
N ALA A 45 26.04 -0.41 -6.54
CA ALA A 45 24.90 0.40 -6.97
C ALA A 45 23.91 0.67 -5.81
N LEU A 46 23.55 -0.37 -5.06
CA LEU A 46 22.65 -0.25 -3.91
C LEU A 46 23.28 0.57 -2.77
N GLY A 47 24.54 0.29 -2.44
CA GLY A 47 25.28 1.02 -1.40
C GLY A 47 25.49 2.49 -1.76
N GLY A 48 25.81 2.79 -3.03
CA GLY A 48 25.90 4.15 -3.55
C GLY A 48 24.56 4.88 -3.47
N TRP A 49 23.46 4.20 -3.80
CA TRP A 49 22.11 4.77 -3.69
C TRP A 49 21.74 5.10 -2.24
N PHE A 50 21.93 4.16 -1.30
CA PHE A 50 21.70 4.40 0.13
C PHE A 50 22.57 5.52 0.69
N THR A 51 23.84 5.57 0.28
CA THR A 51 24.76 6.64 0.69
C THR A 51 24.26 8.00 0.17
N GLY A 52 23.83 8.05 -1.09
CA GLY A 52 23.32 9.27 -1.69
C GLY A 52 22.06 9.78 -0.99
N THR A 53 21.05 8.94 -0.79
CA THR A 53 19.75 9.31 -0.21
C THR A 53 19.77 9.53 1.31
N THR A 54 20.70 8.91 2.02
CA THR A 54 20.80 9.02 3.49
C THR A 54 21.74 10.14 3.93
N PHE A 55 22.89 10.27 3.26
CA PHE A 55 24.00 11.10 3.75
C PHE A 55 24.24 12.34 2.88
N VAL A 56 24.27 12.20 1.55
CA VAL A 56 24.63 13.30 0.65
C VAL A 56 23.48 14.30 0.47
N THR A 57 22.24 13.82 0.31
CA THR A 57 21.06 14.70 0.21
C THR A 57 20.80 15.50 1.49
N SER A 58 21.20 14.99 2.66
CA SER A 58 21.05 15.71 3.94
C SER A 58 22.08 16.82 4.14
N TRP A 59 23.29 16.69 3.58
CA TRP A 59 24.41 17.51 4.03
C TRP A 59 24.86 18.58 3.03
N TYR A 60 24.72 18.36 1.72
CA TYR A 60 25.47 19.19 0.74
C TYR A 60 24.68 19.82 -0.40
N THR A 61 23.47 19.37 -0.74
CA THR A 61 22.85 19.82 -2.00
C THR A 61 21.69 20.78 -1.85
N HIS A 62 20.81 20.65 -0.86
CA HIS A 62 19.75 21.66 -0.64
C HIS A 62 19.27 21.62 0.82
N GLY A 63 19.38 22.74 1.54
CA GLY A 63 18.84 22.88 2.88
C GLY A 63 17.31 22.79 2.90
N LEU A 64 16.77 21.56 2.91
CA LEU A 64 15.40 21.17 3.25
C LEU A 64 15.42 19.67 3.59
N ALA A 65 14.93 19.33 4.79
CA ALA A 65 14.81 17.98 5.36
C ALA A 65 14.38 16.90 4.34
N SER A 66 15.34 16.16 3.78
CA SER A 66 15.08 15.18 2.70
C SER A 66 15.86 13.87 2.84
N SER A 67 16.62 13.68 3.92
CA SER A 67 17.21 12.37 4.25
C SER A 67 16.28 11.54 5.13
N TYR A 68 16.56 10.24 5.20
CA TYR A 68 15.88 9.35 6.14
C TYR A 68 16.08 9.75 7.62
N LEU A 69 17.15 10.50 7.93
CA LEU A 69 17.53 10.88 9.29
C LEU A 69 16.77 12.12 9.82
N GLU A 70 16.18 12.94 8.93
CA GLU A 70 15.51 14.21 9.31
C GLU A 70 13.97 14.17 9.19
N GLY A 71 13.35 12.99 9.17
CA GLY A 71 11.87 12.87 9.25
C GLY A 71 11.17 12.19 8.07
N CYS A 72 11.88 11.35 7.31
CA CYS A 72 11.33 10.35 6.39
C CYS A 72 10.47 10.88 5.23
N ASN A 73 11.08 11.04 4.04
CA ASN A 73 10.31 10.88 2.81
C ASN A 73 11.09 10.12 1.72
N PHE A 74 10.85 8.80 1.67
CA PHE A 74 11.33 7.92 0.59
C PHE A 74 10.86 8.38 -0.81
N LEU A 75 9.81 9.21 -0.87
CA LEU A 75 9.31 9.76 -2.12
C LEU A 75 10.23 10.87 -2.65
N THR A 76 10.89 11.64 -1.79
CA THR A 76 11.62 12.85 -2.23
C THR A 76 13.12 12.81 -2.09
N ALA A 77 13.67 11.88 -1.32
CA ALA A 77 15.11 11.61 -1.34
C ALA A 77 15.53 11.13 -2.73
N ALA A 78 16.63 11.66 -3.26
CA ALA A 78 17.16 11.26 -4.55
C ALA A 78 18.68 11.42 -4.60
N VAL A 79 19.34 10.58 -5.41
CA VAL A 79 20.73 10.81 -5.83
C VAL A 79 20.71 11.63 -7.11
N SER A 80 21.14 12.89 -7.00
CA SER A 80 21.08 13.88 -8.09
C SER A 80 22.08 13.60 -9.21
N THR A 81 21.67 13.87 -10.45
CA THR A 81 22.56 13.85 -11.62
C THR A 81 23.68 14.89 -11.51
N PRO A 82 24.80 14.70 -12.24
CA PRO A 82 25.80 15.74 -12.42
C PRO A 82 25.21 17.02 -13.04
N ALA A 83 25.78 18.17 -12.71
CA ALA A 83 25.42 19.44 -13.34
C ALA A 83 25.67 19.39 -14.86
N ASN A 84 24.87 20.12 -15.65
CA ASN A 84 24.99 20.13 -17.11
C ASN A 84 26.38 20.55 -17.61
N SER A 85 27.09 21.40 -16.85
CA SER A 85 28.47 21.81 -17.16
C SER A 85 29.49 20.66 -17.13
N LEU A 86 29.13 19.52 -16.54
CA LEU A 86 29.97 18.32 -16.48
C LEU A 86 29.73 17.37 -17.66
N ALA A 87 28.77 17.70 -18.55
CA ALA A 87 28.42 16.92 -19.74
C ALA A 87 28.34 15.41 -19.44
N HIS A 88 29.12 14.59 -20.14
CA HIS A 88 29.21 13.14 -19.94
C HIS A 88 30.41 12.70 -19.10
N SER A 89 31.00 13.58 -18.27
CA SER A 89 32.10 13.18 -17.39
C SER A 89 31.69 12.00 -16.51
N LEU A 90 32.56 10.98 -16.43
CA LEU A 90 32.34 9.81 -15.60
C LEU A 90 32.50 10.12 -14.10
N LEU A 91 33.13 11.25 -13.78
CA LEU A 91 33.43 11.70 -12.41
C LEU A 91 34.08 10.58 -11.61
N LEU A 92 35.31 10.21 -11.93
CA LEU A 92 36.06 9.25 -11.11
C LEU A 92 36.48 9.94 -9.81
N LEU A 93 36.45 9.23 -8.67
CA LEU A 93 36.87 9.79 -7.38
C LEU A 93 38.32 10.29 -7.42
N TRP A 94 39.19 9.57 -8.12
CA TRP A 94 40.60 9.94 -8.38
C TRP A 94 40.77 10.81 -9.64
N GLY A 95 39.69 11.24 -10.27
CA GLY A 95 39.71 12.09 -11.46
C GLY A 95 40.15 13.52 -11.15
N PRO A 96 40.60 14.27 -12.18
CA PRO A 96 41.05 15.66 -12.02
C PRO A 96 39.94 16.59 -11.48
N GLU A 97 38.67 16.26 -11.70
CA GLU A 97 37.51 17.03 -11.23
C GLU A 97 37.29 16.89 -9.72
N ALA A 98 37.52 15.69 -9.16
CA ALA A 98 37.31 15.37 -7.75
C ALA A 98 38.59 15.45 -6.90
N GLN A 99 39.78 15.33 -7.52
CA GLN A 99 41.09 15.45 -6.87
C GLN A 99 41.30 14.50 -5.67
N GLY A 100 40.65 13.34 -5.66
CA GLY A 100 40.71 12.39 -4.55
C GLY A 100 39.85 12.77 -3.34
N ASP A 101 39.11 13.89 -3.38
CA ASP A 101 38.22 14.31 -2.32
C ASP A 101 36.82 13.71 -2.52
N PHE A 102 36.41 12.87 -1.56
CA PHE A 102 35.11 12.20 -1.56
C PHE A 102 33.94 13.18 -1.43
N THR A 103 34.07 14.23 -0.61
CA THR A 103 33.00 15.22 -0.45
C THR A 103 32.80 15.98 -1.76
N ARG A 104 33.89 16.41 -2.39
CA ARG A 104 33.85 17.08 -3.68
C ARG A 104 33.28 16.18 -4.77
N TRP A 105 33.67 14.91 -4.79
CA TRP A 105 33.13 13.92 -5.72
C TRP A 105 31.61 13.75 -5.58
N CYS A 106 31.10 13.69 -4.35
CA CYS A 106 29.66 13.65 -4.09
C CYS A 106 28.94 14.93 -4.56
N GLN A 107 29.51 16.11 -4.30
CA GLN A 107 28.93 17.40 -4.69
C GLN A 107 28.83 17.58 -6.21
N LEU A 108 29.76 17.01 -6.97
CA LEU A 108 29.75 17.05 -8.43
C LEU A 108 28.74 16.07 -9.06
N GLY A 109 28.06 15.23 -8.26
CA GLY A 109 27.13 14.22 -8.75
C GLY A 109 27.78 12.88 -9.08
N GLY A 110 28.99 12.61 -8.61
CA GLY A 110 29.73 11.37 -8.88
C GLY A 110 29.02 10.10 -8.39
N LEU A 111 28.20 10.20 -7.34
CA LEU A 111 27.38 9.07 -6.89
C LEU A 111 26.35 8.62 -7.94
N TRP A 112 25.81 9.55 -8.75
CA TRP A 112 24.85 9.18 -9.79
C TRP A 112 25.51 8.37 -10.89
N THR A 113 26.67 8.81 -11.40
CA THR A 113 27.41 8.06 -12.44
C THR A 113 27.87 6.70 -11.90
N PHE A 114 28.30 6.66 -10.63
CA PHE A 114 28.63 5.43 -9.93
C PHE A 114 27.46 4.44 -9.89
N ILE A 115 26.28 4.88 -9.46
CA ILE A 115 25.08 4.03 -9.39
C ILE A 115 24.62 3.61 -10.78
N ALA A 116 24.56 4.53 -11.75
CA ALA A 116 24.06 4.24 -13.09
C ALA A 116 24.91 3.15 -13.79
N LEU A 117 26.24 3.26 -13.72
CA LEU A 117 27.15 2.32 -14.37
C LEU A 117 27.21 0.97 -13.66
N HIS A 118 27.39 0.96 -12.33
CA HIS A 118 27.38 -0.29 -11.57
C HIS A 118 25.99 -0.95 -11.60
N GLY A 119 24.92 -0.17 -11.61
CA GLY A 119 23.56 -0.66 -11.78
C GLY A 119 23.36 -1.34 -13.13
N ALA A 120 23.83 -0.74 -14.23
CA ALA A 120 23.78 -1.34 -15.56
C ALA A 120 24.56 -2.66 -15.64
N PHE A 121 25.79 -2.71 -15.13
CA PHE A 121 26.57 -3.95 -15.10
C PHE A 121 25.97 -5.02 -14.17
N GLY A 122 25.40 -4.61 -13.04
CA GLY A 122 24.67 -5.49 -12.13
C GLY A 122 23.43 -6.09 -12.81
N LEU A 123 22.66 -5.29 -13.54
CA LEU A 123 21.51 -5.75 -14.33
C LEU A 123 21.91 -6.71 -15.46
N ILE A 124 23.01 -6.43 -16.17
CA ILE A 124 23.56 -7.34 -17.20
C ILE A 124 24.02 -8.65 -16.55
N GLY A 125 24.76 -8.58 -15.44
CA GLY A 125 25.19 -9.75 -14.66
C GLY A 125 24.00 -10.58 -14.18
N PHE A 126 22.92 -9.92 -13.72
CA PHE A 126 21.68 -10.59 -13.33
C PHE A 126 21.04 -11.34 -14.50
N MET A 127 20.91 -10.70 -15.67
CA MET A 127 20.35 -11.32 -16.87
C MET A 127 21.19 -12.50 -17.36
N LEU A 128 22.51 -12.35 -17.43
CA LEU A 128 23.44 -13.43 -17.79
C LEU A 128 23.34 -14.60 -16.81
N ARG A 129 23.15 -14.32 -15.52
CA ARG A 129 22.93 -15.35 -14.51
C ARG A 129 21.63 -16.12 -14.72
N GLN A 130 20.57 -15.47 -15.18
CA GLN A 130 19.35 -16.18 -15.56
C GLN A 130 19.55 -17.11 -16.75
N PHE A 131 20.40 -16.75 -17.72
CA PHE A 131 20.79 -17.66 -18.81
C PHE A 131 21.62 -18.85 -18.32
N GLU A 132 22.60 -18.60 -17.44
CA GLU A 132 23.41 -19.67 -16.83
C GLU A 132 22.56 -20.65 -16.03
N LEU A 133 21.63 -20.13 -15.21
CA LEU A 133 20.67 -20.95 -14.46
C LEU A 133 19.75 -21.74 -15.40
N ALA A 134 19.16 -21.10 -16.40
CA ALA A 134 18.30 -21.80 -17.35
C ALA A 134 19.04 -22.94 -18.05
N ARG A 135 20.31 -22.73 -18.42
CA ARG A 135 21.16 -23.78 -19.00
C ARG A 135 21.48 -24.89 -17.99
N SER A 136 21.79 -24.56 -16.74
CA SER A 136 22.16 -25.55 -15.72
C SER A 136 21.00 -26.47 -15.35
N VAL A 137 19.77 -25.94 -15.32
CA VAL A 137 18.55 -26.72 -15.05
C VAL A 137 17.81 -27.18 -16.32
N GLN A 138 18.43 -27.02 -17.51
CA GLN A 138 17.86 -27.39 -18.82
C GLN A 138 16.48 -26.76 -19.13
N LEU A 139 16.22 -25.58 -18.58
CA LEU A 139 15.03 -24.77 -18.88
C LEU A 139 15.30 -23.79 -20.03
N ARG A 140 14.21 -23.34 -20.65
CA ARG A 140 14.27 -22.24 -21.64
C ARG A 140 14.55 -20.92 -20.90
N PRO A 141 15.30 -19.97 -21.50
CA PRO A 141 15.73 -18.76 -20.82
C PRO A 141 14.65 -17.67 -20.77
N TYR A 142 13.38 -18.04 -20.57
CA TYR A 142 12.26 -17.09 -20.57
C TYR A 142 12.36 -16.04 -19.47
N ASN A 143 12.89 -16.40 -18.30
CA ASN A 143 13.16 -15.43 -17.24
C ASN A 143 14.21 -14.40 -17.68
N ALA A 144 15.30 -14.84 -18.32
CA ALA A 144 16.34 -13.95 -18.82
C ALA A 144 15.79 -12.99 -19.90
N ILE A 145 14.94 -13.50 -20.80
CA ILE A 145 14.23 -12.69 -21.81
C ILE A 145 13.27 -11.70 -21.13
N ALA A 146 12.54 -12.11 -20.09
CA ALA A 146 11.64 -11.22 -19.36
C ALA A 146 12.38 -10.01 -18.77
N PHE A 147 13.53 -10.24 -18.15
CA PHE A 147 14.34 -9.17 -17.57
C PHE A 147 15.01 -8.26 -18.60
N SER A 148 15.14 -8.69 -19.85
CA SER A 148 15.68 -7.81 -20.91
C SER A 148 14.80 -6.58 -21.17
N GLY A 149 13.48 -6.65 -20.91
CA GLY A 149 12.55 -5.52 -21.04
C GLY A 149 12.88 -4.37 -20.08
N PRO A 150 12.81 -4.60 -18.75
CA PRO A 150 13.19 -3.59 -17.76
C PRO A 150 14.64 -3.10 -17.90
N ILE A 151 15.57 -3.97 -18.28
CA ILE A 151 16.98 -3.58 -18.53
C ILE A 151 17.07 -2.65 -19.75
N ALA A 152 16.36 -2.94 -20.84
CA ALA A 152 16.33 -2.07 -22.01
C ALA A 152 15.77 -0.68 -21.66
N VAL A 153 14.72 -0.61 -20.85
CA VAL A 153 14.16 0.67 -20.37
C VAL A 153 15.15 1.41 -19.45
N PHE A 154 15.80 0.71 -18.53
CA PHE A 154 16.81 1.32 -17.66
C PHE A 154 17.96 1.90 -18.47
N VAL A 155 18.54 1.11 -19.38
CA VAL A 155 19.67 1.53 -20.22
C VAL A 155 19.25 2.65 -21.17
N SER A 156 18.06 2.57 -21.78
CA SER A 156 17.60 3.63 -22.68
C SER A 156 17.37 4.95 -21.96
N VAL A 157 16.75 4.94 -20.78
CA VAL A 157 16.39 6.14 -20.02
C VAL A 157 17.59 6.75 -19.28
N PHE A 158 18.36 5.94 -18.57
CA PHE A 158 19.43 6.42 -17.71
C PHE A 158 20.79 6.55 -18.41
N LEU A 159 21.00 5.89 -19.55
CA LEU A 159 22.27 5.93 -20.27
C LEU A 159 22.13 6.46 -21.70
N ILE A 160 21.34 5.82 -22.56
CA ILE A 160 21.32 6.16 -23.99
C ILE A 160 20.68 7.52 -24.24
N TYR A 161 19.57 7.83 -23.57
CA TYR A 161 18.92 9.12 -23.68
C TYR A 161 19.85 10.28 -23.30
N PRO A 162 20.44 10.33 -22.08
CA PRO A 162 21.36 11.40 -21.73
C PRO A 162 22.63 11.40 -22.57
N LEU A 163 23.08 10.26 -23.13
CA LEU A 163 24.18 10.21 -24.12
C LEU A 163 23.81 10.84 -25.46
N GLY A 164 22.58 10.64 -25.93
CA GLY A 164 22.03 11.31 -27.11
C GLY A 164 21.72 12.79 -26.86
N GLN A 165 21.50 13.16 -25.60
CA GLN A 165 21.48 14.55 -25.15
C GLN A 165 22.89 15.03 -24.76
N SER A 166 23.06 16.31 -24.42
CA SER A 166 24.39 16.90 -24.19
C SER A 166 25.03 16.60 -22.82
N GLY A 167 24.44 15.73 -21.99
CA GLY A 167 25.05 15.33 -20.71
C GLY A 167 24.20 14.43 -19.81
N TRP A 168 24.83 13.90 -18.76
CA TRP A 168 24.17 13.10 -17.71
C TRP A 168 23.06 13.84 -16.97
N PHE A 169 23.11 15.18 -16.99
CA PHE A 169 22.08 16.05 -16.42
C PHE A 169 20.66 15.74 -16.92
N PHE A 170 20.54 15.30 -18.19
CA PHE A 170 19.24 14.99 -18.81
C PHE A 170 18.65 13.64 -18.38
N ALA A 171 19.38 12.86 -17.59
CA ALA A 171 18.89 11.61 -17.05
C ALA A 171 17.98 11.85 -15.83
N PRO A 172 17.16 10.87 -15.43
CA PRO A 172 16.47 10.92 -14.15
C PRO A 172 17.48 10.81 -12.99
N SER A 173 17.28 11.60 -11.94
CA SER A 173 17.94 11.34 -10.65
C SER A 173 17.34 10.11 -9.97
N PHE A 174 18.11 9.38 -9.16
CA PHE A 174 17.65 8.14 -8.53
C PHE A 174 16.80 8.41 -7.29
N GLY A 175 15.51 8.70 -7.49
CA GLY A 175 14.49 8.87 -6.44
C GLY A 175 13.08 8.98 -7.04
N VAL A 176 12.04 8.65 -6.27
CA VAL A 176 10.66 8.53 -6.79
C VAL A 176 10.17 9.84 -7.40
N ALA A 177 10.18 10.93 -6.64
CA ALA A 177 9.76 12.25 -7.14
C ALA A 177 10.65 12.76 -8.27
N ALA A 178 11.94 12.41 -8.27
CA ALA A 178 12.84 12.80 -9.34
C ALA A 178 12.55 12.08 -10.66
N ILE A 179 12.16 10.81 -10.62
CA ILE A 179 11.68 10.07 -11.80
C ILE A 179 10.38 10.69 -12.33
N PHE A 180 9.44 11.08 -11.47
CA PHE A 180 8.23 11.80 -11.91
C PHE A 180 8.57 13.14 -12.56
N ARG A 181 9.54 13.90 -12.03
CA ARG A 181 10.03 15.14 -12.65
C ARG A 181 10.65 14.90 -14.03
N PHE A 182 11.44 13.83 -14.17
CA PHE A 182 11.96 13.42 -15.47
C PHE A 182 10.84 13.10 -16.45
N ILE A 183 9.79 12.38 -16.05
CA ILE A 183 8.66 12.06 -16.93
C ILE A 183 7.94 13.34 -17.40
N LEU A 184 7.76 14.33 -16.52
CA LEU A 184 7.17 15.63 -16.88
C LEU A 184 8.07 16.41 -17.85
N PHE A 185 9.38 16.42 -17.60
CA PHE A 185 10.37 16.98 -18.51
C PHE A 185 10.30 16.28 -19.88
N PHE A 186 10.38 14.96 -19.89
CA PHE A 186 10.36 14.14 -21.10
C PHE A 186 9.05 14.31 -21.88
N GLN A 187 7.92 14.43 -21.19
CA GLN A 187 6.65 14.81 -21.78
C GLN A 187 6.69 16.20 -22.42
N GLY A 188 7.25 17.19 -21.74
CA GLY A 188 7.31 18.57 -22.23
C GLY A 188 8.12 18.71 -23.51
N PHE A 189 9.30 18.08 -23.55
CA PHE A 189 10.23 18.20 -24.68
C PHE A 189 9.90 17.26 -25.85
N HIS A 190 9.36 16.06 -25.57
CA HIS A 190 9.21 15.00 -26.58
C HIS A 190 7.76 14.54 -26.78
N ASN A 191 6.79 15.17 -26.10
CA ASN A 191 5.37 14.80 -26.15
C ASN A 191 5.14 13.29 -25.91
N TRP A 192 5.89 12.73 -24.96
CA TRP A 192 6.09 11.30 -24.81
C TRP A 192 4.80 10.46 -24.66
N THR A 193 3.79 10.96 -23.97
CA THR A 193 2.51 10.27 -23.77
C THR A 193 1.79 9.98 -25.08
N LEU A 194 2.01 10.81 -26.10
CA LEU A 194 1.45 10.65 -27.43
C LEU A 194 2.38 9.92 -28.40
N ASN A 195 3.60 9.56 -27.99
CA ASN A 195 4.51 8.79 -28.81
C ASN A 195 3.99 7.34 -28.98
N PRO A 196 3.91 6.80 -30.20
CA PRO A 196 3.34 5.47 -30.45
C PRO A 196 4.11 4.36 -29.73
N PHE A 197 5.43 4.50 -29.57
CA PHE A 197 6.25 3.55 -28.84
C PHE A 197 5.97 3.57 -27.33
N HIS A 198 5.70 4.76 -26.77
CA HIS A 198 5.24 4.88 -25.38
C HIS A 198 3.85 4.28 -25.19
N MET A 199 2.90 4.55 -26.09
CA MET A 199 1.56 3.97 -26.03
C MET A 199 1.60 2.43 -26.08
N MET A 200 2.45 1.86 -26.94
CA MET A 200 2.72 0.41 -26.99
C MET A 200 3.36 -0.09 -25.69
N GLY A 201 4.23 0.71 -25.06
CA GLY A 201 4.80 0.42 -23.76
C GLY A 201 3.76 0.38 -22.63
N VAL A 202 2.91 1.40 -22.55
CA VAL A 202 1.81 1.46 -21.57
C VAL A 202 0.83 0.30 -21.80
N ALA A 203 0.44 0.03 -23.04
CA ALA A 203 -0.42 -1.09 -23.39
C ALA A 203 0.20 -2.44 -23.00
N GLY A 204 1.51 -2.62 -23.19
CA GLY A 204 2.21 -3.84 -22.80
C GLY A 204 2.32 -4.01 -21.28
N VAL A 205 2.59 -2.95 -20.52
CA VAL A 205 2.71 -3.02 -19.04
C VAL A 205 1.34 -3.19 -18.37
N LEU A 206 0.34 -2.40 -18.76
CA LEU A 206 -1.03 -2.56 -18.24
C LEU A 206 -1.66 -3.87 -18.71
N GLY A 207 -1.41 -4.25 -19.96
CA GLY A 207 -1.80 -5.55 -20.51
C GLY A 207 -1.15 -6.70 -19.75
N ALA A 208 0.12 -6.58 -19.33
CA ALA A 208 0.77 -7.58 -18.52
C ALA A 208 0.15 -7.71 -17.12
N ALA A 209 -0.17 -6.59 -16.45
CA ALA A 209 -0.87 -6.63 -15.17
C ALA A 209 -2.22 -7.37 -15.29
N LEU A 210 -2.98 -7.07 -16.36
CA LEU A 210 -4.23 -7.75 -16.68
C LEU A 210 -4.02 -9.25 -16.94
N LEU A 211 -3.07 -9.60 -17.81
CA LEU A 211 -2.76 -10.99 -18.17
C LEU A 211 -2.23 -11.80 -16.98
N CYS A 212 -1.44 -11.21 -16.10
CA CYS A 212 -0.97 -11.85 -14.86
C CYS A 212 -2.12 -12.10 -13.89
N ALA A 213 -3.01 -11.12 -13.68
CA ALA A 213 -4.17 -11.28 -12.82
C ALA A 213 -5.11 -12.40 -13.33
N ILE A 214 -5.38 -12.42 -14.64
CA ILE A 214 -6.22 -13.44 -15.26
C ILE A 214 -5.50 -14.79 -15.30
N HIS A 215 -4.19 -14.83 -15.50
CA HIS A 215 -3.43 -16.07 -15.39
C HIS A 215 -3.52 -16.67 -13.99
N GLY A 216 -3.37 -15.86 -12.93
CA GLY A 216 -3.58 -16.31 -11.55
C GLY A 216 -4.96 -16.95 -11.38
N ALA A 217 -6.01 -16.23 -11.80
CA ALA A 217 -7.37 -16.77 -11.79
C ALA A 217 -7.53 -18.01 -12.68
N THR A 218 -6.85 -18.08 -13.82
CA THR A 218 -6.91 -19.24 -14.73
C THR A 218 -6.29 -20.47 -14.09
N VAL A 219 -5.11 -20.32 -13.48
CA VAL A 219 -4.43 -21.43 -12.81
C VAL A 219 -5.35 -21.99 -11.73
N GLU A 220 -5.89 -21.16 -10.85
CA GLU A 220 -6.80 -21.58 -9.79
C GLU A 220 -8.07 -22.28 -10.32
N ASN A 221 -8.71 -21.73 -11.35
CA ASN A 221 -9.95 -22.28 -11.91
C ASN A 221 -9.75 -23.54 -12.77
N THR A 222 -8.50 -23.96 -13.00
CA THR A 222 -8.20 -25.08 -13.88
C THR A 222 -7.56 -26.26 -13.17
N LEU A 223 -7.23 -26.14 -11.88
CA LEU A 223 -6.65 -27.23 -11.11
C LEU A 223 -7.58 -28.44 -11.06
N PHE A 224 -7.03 -29.65 -11.26
CA PHE A 224 -7.76 -30.90 -11.04
C PHE A 224 -7.89 -31.16 -9.54
N GLU A 225 -9.09 -31.57 -9.10
CA GLU A 225 -9.45 -31.80 -7.70
C GLU A 225 -8.71 -32.99 -7.07
N ASP A 226 -8.22 -33.93 -7.89
CA ASP A 226 -7.69 -35.25 -7.48
C ASP A 226 -6.21 -35.25 -7.05
N GLY A 227 -5.56 -34.09 -6.88
CA GLY A 227 -4.25 -34.02 -6.26
C GLY A 227 -4.38 -34.09 -4.74
N ASP A 228 -3.68 -35.00 -4.06
CA ASP A 228 -3.71 -35.28 -2.60
C ASP A 228 -3.34 -34.08 -1.65
N GLY A 229 -3.53 -32.82 -2.05
CA GLY A 229 -3.33 -31.65 -1.22
C GLY A 229 -3.97 -30.39 -1.79
N ALA A 230 -5.20 -30.08 -1.37
CA ALA A 230 -5.91 -28.84 -1.70
C ALA A 230 -5.38 -27.63 -0.89
N ASN A 231 -4.13 -27.21 -1.13
CA ASN A 231 -3.63 -25.91 -0.69
C ASN A 231 -2.54 -25.35 -1.64
N THR A 232 -2.36 -24.03 -1.63
CA THR A 232 -1.55 -23.22 -2.58
C THR A 232 -0.06 -23.59 -2.64
N PHE A 233 0.46 -24.33 -1.67
CA PHE A 233 1.89 -24.69 -1.58
C PHE A 233 2.16 -26.19 -1.76
N ARG A 234 1.14 -27.05 -1.84
CA ARG A 234 1.32 -28.51 -1.94
C ARG A 234 0.71 -29.14 -3.19
N ALA A 235 -0.10 -28.40 -3.96
CA ALA A 235 -0.63 -28.83 -5.26
C ALA A 235 0.44 -28.89 -6.38
N PHE A 236 1.65 -28.39 -6.14
CA PHE A 236 2.76 -28.52 -7.07
C PHE A 236 3.85 -29.37 -6.42
N ASN A 237 3.85 -30.67 -6.72
CA ASN A 237 5.06 -31.46 -6.50
C ASN A 237 5.97 -31.27 -7.73
N PRO A 238 7.20 -30.73 -7.60
CA PRO A 238 8.15 -30.59 -8.71
C PRO A 238 8.47 -31.91 -9.42
N THR A 239 8.04 -33.04 -8.86
CA THR A 239 8.26 -34.39 -9.41
C THR A 239 7.00 -35.07 -9.94
N GLN A 240 5.83 -34.41 -9.95
CA GLN A 240 4.61 -35.03 -10.46
C GLN A 240 4.69 -35.27 -11.98
N ALA A 241 4.17 -36.42 -12.43
CA ALA A 241 4.20 -36.82 -13.84
C ALA A 241 2.98 -36.31 -14.62
N GLU A 242 1.87 -36.04 -13.94
CA GLU A 242 0.59 -35.67 -14.54
C GLU A 242 0.35 -34.15 -14.49
N GLU A 243 -0.47 -33.65 -15.43
CA GLU A 243 -0.82 -32.23 -15.46
C GLU A 243 -1.76 -31.92 -14.29
N THR A 244 -1.49 -30.86 -13.54
CA THR A 244 -2.35 -30.44 -12.43
C THR A 244 -3.52 -29.60 -12.85
N TYR A 245 -3.70 -29.31 -14.15
CA TYR A 245 -4.73 -28.39 -14.61
C TYR A 245 -5.29 -28.70 -16.01
N SER A 246 -6.55 -28.30 -16.26
CA SER A 246 -7.29 -28.51 -17.51
C SER A 246 -7.18 -27.33 -18.48
N MET A 247 -6.51 -27.54 -19.62
CA MET A 247 -6.44 -26.56 -20.71
C MET A 247 -7.82 -26.26 -21.35
N VAL A 248 -8.74 -27.23 -21.34
CA VAL A 248 -10.10 -27.04 -21.88
C VAL A 248 -10.88 -26.07 -20.99
N THR A 249 -10.77 -26.24 -19.67
CA THR A 249 -11.36 -25.33 -18.69
C THR A 249 -10.71 -23.94 -18.77
N ALA A 250 -9.39 -23.88 -18.98
CA ALA A 250 -8.67 -22.63 -19.20
C ALA A 250 -9.26 -21.89 -20.41
N ASN A 251 -9.38 -22.56 -21.55
CA ASN A 251 -9.93 -21.96 -22.75
C ASN A 251 -11.39 -21.52 -22.59
N ARG A 252 -12.20 -22.24 -21.80
CA ARG A 252 -13.57 -21.80 -21.50
C ARG A 252 -13.58 -20.50 -20.69
N PHE A 253 -12.73 -20.40 -19.66
CA PHE A 253 -12.58 -19.18 -18.86
C PHE A 253 -12.11 -17.98 -19.71
N TRP A 254 -11.04 -18.16 -20.50
CA TRP A 254 -10.53 -17.13 -21.40
C TRP A 254 -11.53 -16.72 -22.49
N SER A 255 -12.31 -17.67 -23.01
CA SER A 255 -13.36 -17.39 -24.01
C SER A 255 -14.52 -16.60 -23.41
N GLN A 256 -14.86 -16.82 -22.14
CA GLN A 256 -15.93 -16.06 -21.46
C GLN A 256 -15.51 -14.62 -21.17
N ILE A 257 -14.24 -14.38 -20.85
CA ILE A 257 -13.74 -13.04 -20.50
C ILE A 257 -13.38 -12.24 -21.75
N PHE A 258 -12.69 -12.86 -22.72
CA PHE A 258 -12.11 -12.14 -23.88
C PHE A 258 -12.59 -12.63 -25.25
N GLY A 259 -13.37 -13.71 -25.32
CA GLY A 259 -13.71 -14.34 -26.61
C GLY A 259 -12.51 -14.97 -27.31
N VAL A 260 -11.43 -15.28 -26.58
CA VAL A 260 -10.19 -15.85 -27.11
C VAL A 260 -9.94 -17.23 -26.51
N ALA A 261 -9.48 -18.17 -27.34
CA ALA A 261 -9.00 -19.48 -26.91
C ALA A 261 -7.59 -19.73 -27.43
N PHE A 262 -6.75 -20.37 -26.62
CA PHE A 262 -5.38 -20.72 -26.99
C PHE A 262 -5.31 -22.18 -27.47
N SER A 263 -4.60 -22.40 -28.58
CA SER A 263 -4.45 -23.75 -29.15
C SER A 263 -3.63 -24.69 -28.26
N ASN A 264 -2.75 -24.16 -27.41
CA ASN A 264 -2.05 -24.92 -26.37
C ASN A 264 -1.51 -24.00 -25.26
N LYS A 265 -1.11 -24.60 -24.14
CA LYS A 265 -0.53 -23.88 -22.99
C LYS A 265 0.71 -23.05 -23.32
N ARG A 266 1.49 -23.43 -24.34
CA ARG A 266 2.70 -22.67 -24.73
C ARG A 266 2.33 -21.33 -25.33
N TRP A 267 1.22 -21.24 -26.08
CA TRP A 267 0.74 -19.97 -26.60
C TRP A 267 0.31 -19.02 -25.49
N LEU A 268 -0.41 -19.50 -24.48
CA LEU A 268 -0.79 -18.68 -23.31
C LEU A 268 0.44 -18.07 -22.62
N HIS A 269 1.42 -18.90 -22.26
CA HIS A 269 2.64 -18.42 -21.59
C HIS A 269 3.52 -17.58 -22.52
N PHE A 270 3.53 -17.86 -23.81
CA PHE A 270 4.19 -17.01 -24.81
C PHE A 270 3.56 -15.62 -24.84
N PHE A 271 2.23 -15.50 -24.86
CA PHE A 271 1.55 -14.20 -24.81
C PHE A 271 1.84 -13.44 -23.52
N MET A 272 1.86 -14.15 -22.38
CA MET A 272 2.20 -13.56 -21.08
C MET A 272 3.64 -13.04 -20.99
N LEU A 273 4.57 -13.65 -21.73
CA LEU A 273 5.94 -13.14 -21.83
C LEU A 273 6.03 -12.02 -22.89
N PHE A 274 5.42 -12.25 -24.05
CA PHE A 274 5.56 -11.41 -25.24
C PHE A 274 4.97 -10.02 -25.05
N VAL A 275 3.76 -9.92 -24.49
CA VAL A 275 3.06 -8.63 -24.31
C VAL A 275 3.83 -7.66 -23.39
N PRO A 276 4.24 -8.03 -22.16
CA PRO A 276 5.06 -7.15 -21.31
C PRO A 276 6.41 -6.82 -21.93
N VAL A 277 7.14 -7.83 -22.41
CA VAL A 277 8.52 -7.65 -22.87
C VAL A 277 8.56 -6.80 -24.13
N THR A 278 7.66 -7.05 -25.07
CA THR A 278 7.56 -6.23 -26.29
C THR A 278 7.13 -4.81 -25.97
N GLY A 279 6.19 -4.62 -25.04
CA GLY A 279 5.83 -3.26 -24.59
C GLY A 279 7.03 -2.50 -24.03
N LEU A 280 7.78 -3.11 -23.12
CA LEU A 280 8.98 -2.49 -22.54
C LEU A 280 10.07 -2.24 -23.58
N TRP A 281 10.29 -3.16 -24.52
CA TRP A 281 11.22 -2.94 -25.64
C TRP A 281 10.76 -1.82 -26.58
N MET A 282 9.47 -1.72 -26.89
CA MET A 282 8.94 -0.64 -27.71
C MET A 282 9.15 0.70 -27.00
N SER A 283 8.84 0.80 -25.71
CA SER A 283 9.12 2.00 -24.92
C SER A 283 10.61 2.36 -24.94
N ALA A 284 11.50 1.38 -24.75
CA ALA A 284 12.94 1.59 -24.83
C ALA A 284 13.39 2.08 -26.22
N LEU A 285 12.85 1.50 -27.29
CA LEU A 285 13.13 1.89 -28.66
C LEU A 285 12.65 3.32 -28.97
N GLY A 286 11.48 3.71 -28.45
CA GLY A 286 10.99 5.09 -28.53
C GLY A 286 11.94 6.08 -27.85
N VAL A 287 12.42 5.75 -26.63
CA VAL A 287 13.40 6.57 -25.91
C VAL A 287 14.73 6.69 -26.68
N VAL A 288 15.22 5.60 -27.28
CA VAL A 288 16.42 5.62 -28.12
C VAL A 288 16.20 6.43 -29.40
N GLY A 289 15.03 6.34 -30.02
CA GLY A 289 14.67 7.15 -31.17
C GLY A 289 14.74 8.64 -30.86
N LEU A 290 14.18 9.05 -29.71
CA LEU A 290 14.27 10.43 -29.23
C LEU A 290 15.71 10.84 -28.89
N ALA A 291 16.50 9.94 -28.30
CA ALA A 291 17.91 10.18 -28.00
C ALA A 291 18.73 10.51 -29.28
N LEU A 292 18.39 9.88 -30.40
CA LEU A 292 19.03 10.07 -31.71
C LEU A 292 18.33 11.12 -32.59
N ASN A 293 17.38 11.88 -32.04
CA ASN A 293 16.56 12.87 -32.77
C ASN A 293 15.78 12.27 -33.97
N LEU A 294 15.37 11.01 -33.90
CA LEU A 294 14.50 10.37 -34.90
C LEU A 294 13.04 10.81 -34.70
N ARG A 295 12.70 12.00 -35.24
CA ARG A 295 11.40 12.67 -35.06
C ARG A 295 10.28 12.22 -36.02
N ALA A 296 10.53 11.20 -36.85
CA ALA A 296 9.57 10.72 -37.85
C ALA A 296 8.29 10.10 -37.26
N TYR A 297 8.26 9.83 -35.96
CA TYR A 297 7.14 9.25 -35.23
C TYR A 297 6.50 10.21 -34.21
N ASP A 298 6.95 11.47 -34.19
CA ASP A 298 6.33 12.51 -33.38
C ASP A 298 5.14 13.08 -34.16
N PHE A 299 3.92 12.90 -33.63
CA PHE A 299 2.71 13.37 -34.31
C PHE A 299 2.68 14.89 -34.54
N VAL A 300 3.54 15.67 -33.87
CA VAL A 300 3.93 17.05 -34.21
C VAL A 300 5.28 17.35 -33.52
N SER A 301 6.36 17.59 -34.26
CA SER A 301 7.59 18.15 -33.67
C SER A 301 7.41 19.66 -33.44
N GLN A 302 7.54 20.12 -32.20
CA GLN A 302 7.34 21.55 -31.86
C GLN A 302 8.36 22.46 -32.54
N GLU A 303 9.55 21.96 -32.88
CA GLU A 303 10.58 22.74 -33.58
C GLU A 303 10.30 22.94 -35.08
N ILE A 304 9.69 21.96 -35.75
CA ILE A 304 9.28 22.11 -37.17
C ILE A 304 8.15 23.12 -37.29
N ARG A 305 7.20 23.06 -36.34
CA ARG A 305 6.06 23.96 -36.31
C ARG A 305 6.46 25.39 -35.94
N ALA A 306 7.51 25.56 -35.12
CA ALA A 306 8.14 26.85 -34.85
C ALA A 306 8.94 27.43 -36.03
N ALA A 307 9.41 26.59 -36.95
CA ALA A 307 10.10 27.03 -38.15
C ALA A 307 9.12 27.41 -39.28
N GLU A 308 7.92 26.83 -39.30
CA GLU A 308 6.87 27.08 -40.31
C GLU A 308 5.96 28.26 -39.96
N ASP A 309 5.83 28.61 -38.68
CA ASP A 309 4.96 29.69 -38.20
C ASP A 309 5.74 30.62 -37.27
N PRO A 310 6.02 31.88 -37.68
CA PRO A 310 6.73 32.87 -36.85
C PRO A 310 6.00 33.28 -35.56
N GLU A 311 4.69 33.03 -35.47
CA GLU A 311 3.89 33.21 -34.26
C GLU A 311 3.88 31.95 -33.37
N PHE A 312 4.49 30.85 -33.83
CA PHE A 312 4.54 29.59 -33.11
C PHE A 312 5.67 29.58 -32.08
N GLU A 313 5.26 29.66 -30.82
CA GLU A 313 6.18 29.82 -29.70
C GLU A 313 6.91 28.52 -29.32
N THR A 314 8.24 28.60 -29.22
CA THR A 314 9.11 27.53 -28.72
C THR A 314 9.20 27.52 -27.18
N PHE A 315 9.78 26.46 -26.61
CA PHE A 315 9.88 26.26 -25.17
C PHE A 315 10.58 27.41 -24.39
N TYR A 316 11.40 28.22 -25.06
CA TYR A 316 12.06 29.38 -24.44
C TYR A 316 11.11 30.57 -24.24
N THR A 317 10.17 30.83 -25.17
CA THR A 317 9.07 31.80 -24.99
C THR A 317 8.04 31.28 -23.99
N LYS A 318 7.89 29.95 -23.92
CA LYS A 318 7.09 29.28 -22.90
C LYS A 318 7.63 29.42 -21.48
N ASN A 319 8.85 29.88 -21.18
CA ASN A 319 9.15 30.17 -19.76
C ASN A 319 8.28 31.30 -19.20
N ILE A 320 7.79 32.21 -20.05
CA ILE A 320 6.86 33.27 -19.64
C ILE A 320 5.43 32.69 -19.53
N LEU A 321 4.99 31.89 -20.51
CA LEU A 321 3.65 31.27 -20.49
C LEU A 321 3.52 30.03 -19.58
N LEU A 322 4.61 29.33 -19.26
CA LEU A 322 4.66 28.25 -18.28
C LEU A 322 4.70 28.85 -16.88
N ASN A 323 5.30 30.03 -16.67
CA ASN A 323 5.10 30.80 -15.44
C ASN A 323 3.66 31.31 -15.32
N GLU A 324 2.98 31.63 -16.43
CA GLU A 324 1.54 31.94 -16.42
C GLU A 324 0.64 30.69 -16.29
N ALA A 325 1.02 29.52 -16.84
CA ALA A 325 0.30 28.25 -16.73
C ALA A 325 0.61 27.46 -15.44
N LEU A 326 1.72 27.77 -14.79
CA LEU A 326 2.08 27.35 -13.42
C LEU A 326 1.59 28.36 -12.38
N ALA A 327 1.02 29.50 -12.77
CA ALA A 327 0.39 30.42 -11.82
C ALA A 327 -0.63 29.63 -10.99
N GLY A 328 -0.40 29.54 -9.67
CA GLY A 328 -1.20 28.70 -8.77
C GLY A 328 -0.65 27.30 -8.49
N ARG A 329 0.51 26.91 -9.04
CA ARG A 329 1.12 25.56 -8.93
C ARG A 329 2.59 25.55 -8.52
N ASP A 330 3.18 26.70 -8.21
CA ASP A 330 4.53 26.83 -7.65
C ASP A 330 4.48 27.57 -6.30
N GLN A 331 5.63 27.65 -5.61
CA GLN A 331 5.69 28.28 -4.28
C GLN A 331 5.64 29.80 -4.34
N GLU A 332 6.24 30.42 -5.36
CA GLU A 332 6.33 31.87 -5.46
C GLU A 332 4.96 32.48 -5.72
N THR A 333 4.13 31.84 -6.55
CA THR A 333 2.78 32.33 -6.86
C THR A 333 1.73 31.99 -5.80
N THR A 334 1.93 30.93 -5.02
CA THR A 334 0.92 30.46 -4.04
C THR A 334 1.27 30.72 -2.59
N GLY A 335 2.54 30.96 -2.28
CA GLY A 335 3.08 30.98 -0.92
C GLY A 335 3.17 29.60 -0.25
N PHE A 336 2.86 28.51 -0.95
CA PHE A 336 2.92 27.14 -0.41
C PHE A 336 4.03 26.33 -1.09
N ALA A 337 4.96 25.79 -0.29
CA ALA A 337 5.96 24.85 -0.76
C ALA A 337 5.34 23.54 -1.26
N TRP A 338 6.09 22.75 -2.04
CA TRP A 338 5.58 21.55 -2.71
C TRP A 338 5.01 20.50 -1.73
N TRP A 339 5.58 20.35 -0.53
CA TRP A 339 5.10 19.41 0.50
C TRP A 339 3.75 19.83 1.11
N ALA A 340 3.35 21.09 0.93
CA ALA A 340 2.02 21.61 1.23
C ALA A 340 1.20 21.89 -0.04
N GLY A 341 1.55 21.25 -1.17
CA GLY A 341 1.00 21.58 -2.49
C GLY A 341 -0.52 21.51 -2.59
N ASN A 342 -1.18 20.63 -1.83
CA ASN A 342 -2.65 20.54 -1.81
C ASN A 342 -3.32 21.77 -1.20
N ALA A 343 -2.62 22.56 -0.36
CA ALA A 343 -3.16 23.83 0.15
C ALA A 343 -3.39 24.87 -0.96
N ARG A 344 -2.75 24.70 -2.13
CA ARG A 344 -2.99 25.52 -3.32
C ARG A 344 -4.40 25.34 -3.88
N LEU A 345 -5.07 24.24 -3.55
CA LEU A 345 -6.42 23.92 -4.03
C LEU A 345 -7.54 24.58 -3.21
N ILE A 346 -7.24 25.30 -2.13
CA ILE A 346 -8.26 25.84 -1.22
C ILE A 346 -9.35 26.64 -1.95
N ASN A 347 -8.99 27.43 -2.96
CA ASN A 347 -9.94 28.25 -3.71
C ASN A 347 -10.14 27.78 -5.17
N LEU A 348 -9.74 26.54 -5.50
CA LEU A 348 -9.93 25.96 -6.83
C LEU A 348 -10.99 24.86 -6.75
N SER A 349 -12.27 25.26 -6.67
CA SER A 349 -13.39 24.38 -6.32
C SER A 349 -13.56 23.19 -7.29
N GLY A 350 -13.27 23.37 -8.59
CA GLY A 350 -13.34 22.31 -9.58
C GLY A 350 -12.19 21.30 -9.46
N LYS A 351 -10.95 21.79 -9.27
CA LYS A 351 -9.80 20.89 -9.03
C LYS A 351 -9.88 20.17 -7.70
N LEU A 352 -10.36 20.86 -6.67
CA LEU A 352 -10.57 20.29 -5.34
C LEU A 352 -11.68 19.22 -5.39
N LEU A 353 -12.75 19.43 -6.16
CA LEU A 353 -13.74 18.40 -6.44
C LEU A 353 -13.09 17.17 -7.11
N GLY A 354 -12.27 17.38 -8.14
CA GLY A 354 -11.54 16.30 -8.80
C GLY A 354 -10.67 15.49 -7.85
N ALA A 355 -9.94 16.16 -6.95
CA ALA A 355 -9.14 15.50 -5.92
C ALA A 355 -9.99 14.67 -4.95
N HIS A 356 -11.14 15.18 -4.49
CA HIS A 356 -12.05 14.43 -3.60
C HIS A 356 -12.67 13.21 -4.30
N VAL A 357 -13.10 13.36 -5.55
CA VAL A 357 -13.71 12.26 -6.33
C VAL A 357 -12.67 11.19 -6.67
N ALA A 358 -11.45 11.58 -7.03
CA ALA A 358 -10.35 10.64 -7.25
C ALA A 358 -10.00 9.89 -5.96
N HIS A 359 -9.94 10.58 -4.82
CA HIS A 359 -9.69 9.95 -3.53
C HIS A 359 -10.81 8.97 -3.13
N ALA A 360 -12.08 9.31 -3.39
CA ALA A 360 -13.18 8.36 -3.23
C ALA A 360 -13.01 7.13 -4.13
N GLY A 361 -12.55 7.33 -5.37
CA GLY A 361 -12.15 6.24 -6.27
C GLY A 361 -11.10 5.32 -5.67
N LEU A 362 -10.06 5.85 -5.01
CA LEU A 362 -9.03 5.03 -4.33
C LEU A 362 -9.59 4.20 -3.18
N ILE A 363 -10.48 4.76 -2.37
CA ILE A 363 -11.12 4.03 -1.25
C ILE A 363 -11.96 2.87 -1.81
N VAL A 364 -12.79 3.15 -2.82
CA VAL A 364 -13.67 2.15 -3.44
C VAL A 364 -12.87 1.09 -4.21
N PHE A 365 -11.74 1.48 -4.82
CA PHE A 365 -10.79 0.54 -5.42
C PHE A 365 -10.21 -0.41 -4.37
N TRP A 366 -9.73 0.12 -3.24
CA TRP A 366 -9.21 -0.70 -2.15
C TRP A 366 -10.27 -1.69 -1.63
N ALA A 367 -11.50 -1.22 -1.42
CA ALA A 367 -12.60 -2.08 -0.97
C ALA A 367 -12.87 -3.23 -1.96
N GLY A 368 -12.91 -2.94 -3.27
CA GLY A 368 -13.13 -3.95 -4.30
C GLY A 368 -11.96 -4.93 -4.43
N ALA A 369 -10.74 -4.41 -4.55
CA ALA A 369 -9.53 -5.20 -4.72
C ALA A 369 -9.22 -6.07 -3.49
N MET A 370 -9.32 -5.51 -2.29
CA MET A 370 -9.07 -6.24 -1.04
C MET A 370 -10.14 -7.30 -0.78
N ASN A 371 -11.41 -7.01 -1.10
CA ASN A 371 -12.48 -8.01 -0.98
C ASN A 371 -12.25 -9.19 -1.94
N LEU A 372 -11.94 -8.93 -3.21
CA LEU A 372 -11.63 -10.01 -4.16
C LEU A 372 -10.36 -10.79 -3.77
N PHE A 373 -9.37 -10.12 -3.20
CA PHE A 373 -8.19 -10.77 -2.64
C PHE A 373 -8.55 -11.71 -1.48
N GLU A 374 -9.39 -11.27 -0.54
CA GLU A 374 -9.87 -12.09 0.56
C GLU A 374 -10.70 -13.28 0.04
N VAL A 375 -11.60 -13.07 -0.92
CA VAL A 375 -12.37 -14.15 -1.57
C VAL A 375 -11.44 -15.19 -2.19
N ALA A 376 -10.38 -14.77 -2.89
CA ALA A 376 -9.44 -15.66 -3.54
C ALA A 376 -8.63 -16.51 -2.55
N HIS A 377 -8.36 -15.99 -1.35
CA HIS A 377 -7.59 -16.69 -0.31
C HIS A 377 -8.47 -17.38 0.74
N PHE A 378 -9.80 -17.29 0.59
CA PHE A 378 -10.73 -17.80 1.58
C PHE A 378 -10.92 -19.32 1.45
N VAL A 379 -10.67 -20.02 2.55
CA VAL A 379 -10.97 -21.44 2.72
C VAL A 379 -12.22 -21.57 3.60
N PRO A 380 -13.38 -21.99 3.05
CA PRO A 380 -14.67 -21.98 3.77
C PRO A 380 -14.73 -22.87 5.02
N GLU A 381 -13.94 -23.94 5.06
CA GLU A 381 -13.91 -24.88 6.18
C GLU A 381 -13.14 -24.36 7.41
N LYS A 382 -12.40 -23.27 7.25
CA LYS A 382 -11.65 -22.62 8.33
C LYS A 382 -12.41 -21.40 8.87
N PRO A 383 -12.35 -21.11 10.17
CA PRO A 383 -12.89 -19.86 10.69
C PRO A 383 -12.29 -18.64 9.99
N MET A 384 -13.10 -17.62 9.69
CA MET A 384 -12.63 -16.41 9.00
C MET A 384 -11.48 -15.72 9.76
N TYR A 385 -11.57 -15.72 11.10
CA TYR A 385 -10.60 -15.06 11.96
C TYR A 385 -9.22 -15.73 11.99
N GLU A 386 -9.06 -16.96 11.48
CA GLU A 386 -7.77 -17.63 11.34
C GLU A 386 -7.04 -17.27 10.03
N GLN A 387 -7.71 -16.59 9.11
CA GLN A 387 -7.26 -16.43 7.72
C GLN A 387 -6.81 -15.00 7.41
N GLY A 388 -6.77 -14.12 8.41
CA GLY A 388 -6.36 -12.71 8.22
C GLY A 388 -7.39 -11.88 7.45
N LEU A 389 -8.67 -12.21 7.55
CA LEU A 389 -9.76 -11.55 6.84
C LEU A 389 -10.36 -10.43 7.68
N ILE A 390 -10.65 -9.30 7.05
CA ILE A 390 -11.33 -8.17 7.68
C ILE A 390 -12.55 -7.72 6.90
N LEU A 391 -12.65 -7.92 5.58
CA LEU A 391 -13.81 -7.48 4.79
C LEU A 391 -14.91 -8.54 4.71
N LEU A 392 -14.58 -9.82 4.54
CA LEU A 392 -15.59 -10.90 4.56
C LEU A 392 -16.38 -10.94 5.87
N PRO A 393 -15.77 -10.77 7.06
CA PRO A 393 -16.50 -10.61 8.31
C PRO A 393 -17.55 -9.49 8.31
N HIS A 394 -17.30 -8.37 7.62
CA HIS A 394 -18.28 -7.28 7.53
C HIS A 394 -19.48 -7.68 6.67
N LEU A 395 -19.26 -8.37 5.55
CA LEU A 395 -20.34 -8.84 4.67
C LEU A 395 -21.16 -9.96 5.34
N ALA A 396 -20.48 -10.89 6.01
CA ALA A 396 -21.11 -11.95 6.80
C ALA A 396 -21.98 -11.38 7.93
N THR A 397 -21.54 -10.31 8.59
CA THR A 397 -22.31 -9.62 9.64
C THR A 397 -23.62 -9.03 9.11
N LEU A 398 -23.67 -8.64 7.82
CA LEU A 398 -24.90 -8.19 7.16
C LEU A 398 -25.84 -9.33 6.76
N GLY A 399 -25.46 -10.59 7.00
CA GLY A 399 -26.25 -11.79 6.70
C GLY A 399 -26.06 -12.32 5.28
N TRP A 400 -25.04 -11.88 4.55
CA TRP A 400 -24.73 -12.42 3.23
C TRP A 400 -23.82 -13.65 3.33
N GLY A 401 -24.18 -14.72 2.63
CA GLY A 401 -23.33 -15.90 2.48
C GLY A 401 -23.19 -16.78 3.73
N VAL A 402 -23.95 -16.50 4.80
CA VAL A 402 -23.82 -17.20 6.09
C VAL A 402 -25.12 -17.90 6.53
N GLY A 403 -24.96 -19.05 7.18
CA GLY A 403 -26.02 -19.85 7.79
C GLY A 403 -25.97 -19.86 9.33
N PRO A 404 -26.74 -20.76 9.98
CA PRO A 404 -26.73 -20.92 11.43
C PRO A 404 -25.32 -21.12 12.00
N GLY A 405 -25.00 -20.45 13.11
CA GLY A 405 -23.68 -20.55 13.74
C GLY A 405 -22.54 -19.85 12.99
N GLY A 406 -22.85 -19.08 11.93
CA GLY A 406 -21.87 -18.32 11.15
C GLY A 406 -21.14 -19.14 10.09
N GLU A 407 -21.62 -20.34 9.76
CA GLU A 407 -21.06 -21.17 8.69
C GLU A 407 -21.25 -20.50 7.33
N VAL A 408 -20.21 -20.50 6.49
CA VAL A 408 -20.32 -19.96 5.13
C VAL A 408 -21.00 -20.96 4.21
N ILE A 409 -22.12 -20.56 3.62
CA ILE A 409 -22.94 -21.38 2.73
C ILE A 409 -22.87 -20.94 1.26
N ASP A 410 -22.47 -19.70 1.00
CA ASP A 410 -22.33 -19.14 -0.36
C ASP A 410 -21.31 -17.99 -0.36
N THR A 411 -20.29 -18.07 -1.23
CA THR A 411 -19.26 -17.05 -1.38
C THR A 411 -19.56 -16.06 -2.52
N PHE A 412 -20.57 -16.33 -3.35
CA PHE A 412 -20.92 -15.48 -4.48
C PHE A 412 -21.31 -14.05 -4.08
N PRO A 413 -22.05 -13.79 -2.97
CA PRO A 413 -22.33 -12.42 -2.53
C PRO A 413 -21.06 -11.62 -2.21
N TYR A 414 -20.03 -12.26 -1.68
CA TYR A 414 -18.75 -11.61 -1.40
C TYR A 414 -18.04 -11.21 -2.69
N PHE A 415 -17.98 -12.12 -3.66
CA PHE A 415 -17.44 -11.87 -4.99
C PHE A 415 -18.17 -10.73 -5.70
N VAL A 416 -19.52 -10.74 -5.71
CA VAL A 416 -20.34 -9.69 -6.32
C VAL A 416 -20.02 -8.33 -5.71
N SER A 417 -19.96 -8.24 -4.38
CA SER A 417 -19.58 -7.00 -3.69
C SER A 417 -18.20 -6.50 -4.15
N GLY A 418 -17.21 -7.39 -4.25
CA GLY A 418 -15.85 -7.04 -4.67
C GLY A 418 -15.81 -6.48 -6.11
N VAL A 419 -16.48 -7.16 -7.05
CA VAL A 419 -16.55 -6.72 -8.45
C VAL A 419 -17.26 -5.37 -8.58
N LEU A 420 -18.41 -5.20 -7.92
CA LEU A 420 -19.18 -3.96 -8.01
C LEU A 420 -18.38 -2.75 -7.49
N HIS A 421 -17.67 -2.90 -6.37
CA HIS A 421 -16.79 -1.84 -5.87
C HIS A 421 -15.64 -1.58 -6.85
N LEU A 422 -14.98 -2.63 -7.37
CA LEU A 422 -13.87 -2.46 -8.30
C LEU A 422 -14.29 -1.71 -9.58
N ILE A 423 -15.43 -2.05 -10.18
CA ILE A 423 -15.95 -1.36 -11.36
C ILE A 423 -16.36 0.09 -11.03
N SER A 424 -17.06 0.31 -9.91
CA SER A 424 -17.44 1.66 -9.47
C SER A 424 -16.23 2.56 -9.26
N SER A 425 -15.12 2.00 -8.79
CA SER A 425 -13.88 2.76 -8.58
C SER A 425 -13.31 3.35 -9.87
N ALA A 426 -13.46 2.68 -11.01
CA ALA A 426 -13.01 3.18 -12.30
C ALA A 426 -13.83 4.39 -12.75
N VAL A 427 -15.14 4.38 -12.51
CA VAL A 427 -16.03 5.51 -12.81
C VAL A 427 -15.65 6.73 -11.97
N LEU A 428 -15.44 6.53 -10.67
CA LEU A 428 -14.99 7.59 -9.76
C LEU A 428 -13.58 8.10 -10.14
N GLY A 429 -12.65 7.20 -10.46
CA GLY A 429 -11.31 7.56 -10.91
C GLY A 429 -11.33 8.40 -12.17
N PHE A 430 -12.14 8.03 -13.17
CA PHE A 430 -12.32 8.80 -14.39
C PHE A 430 -12.89 10.20 -14.12
N GLY A 431 -13.97 10.29 -13.34
CA GLY A 431 -14.55 11.59 -12.95
C GLY A 431 -13.57 12.47 -12.17
N GLY A 432 -12.80 11.87 -11.26
CA GLY A 432 -11.78 12.56 -10.48
C GLY A 432 -10.64 13.12 -11.34
N ILE A 433 -10.09 12.31 -12.26
CA ILE A 433 -9.04 12.73 -13.19
C ILE A 433 -9.55 13.83 -14.12
N TYR A 434 -10.77 13.68 -14.67
CA TYR A 434 -11.39 14.68 -15.52
C TYR A 434 -11.49 16.03 -14.79
N HIS A 435 -12.08 16.08 -13.60
CA HIS A 435 -12.25 17.33 -12.86
C HIS A 435 -10.93 17.91 -12.33
N ALA A 436 -9.91 17.09 -12.08
CA ALA A 436 -8.61 17.57 -11.63
C ALA A 436 -7.78 18.21 -12.76
N LEU A 437 -7.85 17.65 -13.97
CA LEU A 437 -6.95 17.98 -15.08
C LEU A 437 -7.61 18.76 -16.22
N LEU A 438 -8.85 18.43 -16.59
CA LEU A 438 -9.48 18.92 -17.82
C LEU A 438 -10.72 19.79 -17.57
N GLY A 439 -11.47 19.52 -16.50
CA GLY A 439 -12.63 20.31 -16.11
C GLY A 439 -12.26 21.75 -15.70
N PRO A 440 -13.27 22.62 -15.54
CA PRO A 440 -13.05 24.00 -15.12
C PRO A 440 -12.37 24.05 -13.74
N GLU A 441 -11.40 24.97 -13.57
CA GLU A 441 -10.62 25.05 -12.32
C GLU A 441 -11.47 25.54 -11.13
N THR A 442 -12.42 26.42 -11.42
CA THR A 442 -13.41 27.02 -10.51
C THR A 442 -14.82 26.78 -11.05
N LEU A 443 -15.80 26.57 -10.17
CA LEU A 443 -17.18 26.23 -10.53
C LEU A 443 -18.16 27.40 -10.38
N GLU A 444 -17.73 28.49 -9.75
CA GLU A 444 -18.55 29.62 -9.32
C GLU A 444 -19.25 30.33 -10.48
N GLU A 445 -18.55 30.50 -11.61
CA GLU A 445 -19.06 31.21 -12.77
C GLU A 445 -19.90 30.32 -13.69
N SER A 446 -19.37 29.14 -14.04
CA SER A 446 -20.01 28.24 -15.00
C SER A 446 -21.19 27.45 -14.40
N PHE A 447 -21.11 27.11 -13.12
CA PHE A 447 -22.11 26.27 -12.45
C PHE A 447 -22.43 26.77 -11.03
N PRO A 448 -23.19 27.87 -10.88
CA PRO A 448 -23.43 28.52 -9.57
C PRO A 448 -24.04 27.62 -8.50
N PHE A 449 -24.81 26.60 -8.90
CA PHE A 449 -25.32 25.59 -7.98
C PHE A 449 -24.19 24.76 -7.34
N PHE A 450 -23.15 24.41 -8.10
CA PHE A 450 -22.00 23.63 -7.63
C PHE A 450 -20.85 24.49 -7.09
N GLY A 451 -20.71 25.74 -7.56
CA GLY A 451 -19.71 26.68 -7.06
C GLY A 451 -19.97 27.14 -5.63
N TYR A 452 -18.90 27.44 -4.88
CA TYR A 452 -19.02 27.84 -3.48
C TYR A 452 -17.85 28.71 -3.03
N VAL A 453 -18.10 29.56 -2.04
CA VAL A 453 -17.06 30.29 -1.31
C VAL A 453 -17.13 29.86 0.15
N TRP A 454 -15.99 29.49 0.75
CA TRP A 454 -15.95 28.97 2.13
C TRP A 454 -16.59 29.86 3.19
N LYS A 455 -16.63 31.17 2.94
CA LYS A 455 -17.24 32.18 3.82
C LYS A 455 -18.76 32.31 3.64
N ASP A 456 -19.33 31.77 2.57
CA ASP A 456 -20.78 31.70 2.38
C ASP A 456 -21.37 30.61 3.28
N ARG A 457 -21.78 31.03 4.47
CA ARG A 457 -22.32 30.15 5.50
C ARG A 457 -23.60 29.44 5.07
N ASN A 458 -24.40 30.05 4.19
CA ASN A 458 -25.64 29.43 3.72
C ASN A 458 -25.33 28.30 2.75
N LYS A 459 -24.41 28.53 1.80
CA LYS A 459 -23.97 27.49 0.87
C LYS A 459 -23.30 26.31 1.60
N MET A 460 -22.51 26.59 2.65
CA MET A 460 -21.90 25.54 3.47
C MET A 460 -22.93 24.68 4.20
N THR A 461 -23.98 25.27 4.80
CA THR A 461 -25.04 24.49 5.47
C THR A 461 -25.90 23.72 4.47
N THR A 462 -26.15 24.26 3.27
CA THR A 462 -26.86 23.53 2.21
C THR A 462 -26.09 22.28 1.77
N ILE A 463 -24.77 22.36 1.56
CA ILE A 463 -23.94 21.20 1.19
C ILE A 463 -23.94 20.17 2.33
N LEU A 464 -23.74 20.60 3.57
CA LEU A 464 -23.81 19.75 4.77
C LEU A 464 -25.15 19.02 4.89
N GLY A 465 -26.24 19.70 4.53
CA GLY A 465 -27.59 19.17 4.69
C GLY A 465 -27.95 18.00 3.76
N SER A 466 -27.06 17.62 2.84
CA SER A 466 -27.27 16.45 1.96
C SER A 466 -26.97 15.09 2.64
N ILE A 467 -26.45 15.06 3.87
CA ILE A 467 -25.87 13.85 4.48
C ILE A 467 -26.88 13.02 5.31
N CYS A 468 -27.83 13.65 6.01
CA CYS A 468 -28.82 12.98 6.87
C CYS A 468 -30.19 13.69 6.81
N ILE A 469 -31.30 13.01 7.11
CA ILE A 469 -32.65 13.50 6.74
C ILE A 469 -33.10 14.77 7.50
N LEU A 470 -33.49 14.66 8.78
CA LEU A 470 -34.14 15.78 9.49
C LEU A 470 -33.18 16.95 9.74
N GLY A 471 -31.98 16.65 10.23
CA GLY A 471 -30.91 17.65 10.38
C GLY A 471 -30.50 18.24 9.03
N GLY A 472 -30.57 17.46 7.96
CA GLY A 472 -30.24 17.95 6.61
C GLY A 472 -31.26 18.92 6.07
N ILE A 473 -32.55 18.58 6.16
CA ILE A 473 -33.65 19.50 5.83
C ILE A 473 -33.51 20.80 6.63
N TRP A 474 -33.24 20.70 7.94
CA TRP A 474 -32.98 21.86 8.78
C TRP A 474 -31.82 22.72 8.26
N HIS A 475 -30.67 22.14 7.95
CA HIS A 475 -29.49 22.87 7.47
C HIS A 475 -29.63 23.43 6.04
N ILE A 476 -30.47 22.83 5.20
CA ILE A 476 -30.84 23.37 3.89
C ILE A 476 -31.74 24.60 4.05
N LEU A 477 -32.69 24.55 4.98
CA LEU A 477 -33.71 25.60 5.17
C LEU A 477 -33.27 26.74 6.11
N THR A 478 -32.16 26.59 6.84
CA THR A 478 -31.72 27.56 7.84
C THR A 478 -30.29 28.04 7.62
N LYS A 479 -29.98 29.21 8.17
CA LYS A 479 -28.64 29.81 8.20
C LYS A 479 -28.10 29.85 9.63
N PRO A 480 -26.76 29.80 9.85
CA PRO A 480 -26.21 29.80 11.20
C PRO A 480 -26.66 30.99 12.06
N PHE A 481 -27.14 30.69 13.26
CA PHE A 481 -27.59 31.67 14.24
C PHE A 481 -26.45 32.59 14.71
N ALA A 482 -26.82 33.72 15.32
CA ALA A 482 -25.87 34.73 15.75
C ALA A 482 -24.82 34.22 16.74
N TRP A 483 -25.20 33.34 17.66
CA TRP A 483 -24.26 32.74 18.61
C TRP A 483 -23.24 31.83 17.92
N ALA A 484 -23.68 30.99 16.96
CA ALA A 484 -22.79 30.10 16.20
C ALA A 484 -21.79 30.90 15.36
N ARG A 485 -22.25 31.99 14.74
CA ARG A 485 -21.39 32.90 13.96
C ARG A 485 -20.26 33.51 14.80
N ARG A 486 -20.50 33.81 16.08
CA ARG A 486 -19.50 34.37 16.99
C ARG A 486 -18.56 33.34 17.60
N ALA A 487 -18.99 32.09 17.69
CA ALA A 487 -18.23 31.03 18.36
C ALA A 487 -17.20 30.33 17.45
N LEU A 488 -17.44 30.31 16.13
CA LEU A 488 -16.67 29.50 15.18
C LEU A 488 -15.83 30.33 14.20
N VAL A 489 -14.74 29.73 13.72
CA VAL A 489 -13.98 30.22 12.55
C VAL A 489 -14.63 29.67 11.28
N TRP A 490 -14.82 30.54 10.27
CA TRP A 490 -15.51 30.24 9.02
C TRP A 490 -14.54 30.26 7.83
N SER A 491 -13.81 29.16 7.63
CA SER A 491 -12.88 28.95 6.51
C SER A 491 -12.81 27.45 6.14
N GLY A 492 -12.35 27.12 4.93
CA GLY A 492 -12.22 25.72 4.50
C GLY A 492 -11.30 24.91 5.41
N GLU A 493 -10.19 25.49 5.86
CA GLU A 493 -9.28 24.82 6.80
C GLU A 493 -9.89 24.60 8.19
N ALA A 494 -10.71 25.54 8.67
CA ALA A 494 -11.43 25.34 9.92
C ALA A 494 -12.44 24.18 9.80
N TYR A 495 -13.20 24.10 8.70
CA TYR A 495 -14.13 22.99 8.47
C TYR A 495 -13.41 21.64 8.37
N LEU A 496 -12.26 21.58 7.68
CA LEU A 496 -11.39 20.41 7.67
C LEU A 496 -10.98 20.03 9.09
N SER A 497 -10.56 20.99 9.91
CA SER A 497 -10.15 20.73 11.30
C SER A 497 -11.29 20.15 12.15
N TYR A 498 -12.53 20.61 11.97
CA TYR A 498 -13.68 20.09 12.71
C TYR A 498 -13.98 18.65 12.31
N SER A 499 -13.92 18.34 11.01
CA SER A 499 -14.07 16.98 10.51
C SER A 499 -12.97 16.05 11.01
N LEU A 500 -11.71 16.49 11.03
CA LEU A 500 -10.59 15.71 11.60
C LEU A 500 -10.81 15.38 13.08
N GLY A 501 -11.30 16.35 13.86
CA GLY A 501 -11.64 16.12 15.27
C GLY A 501 -12.75 15.07 15.44
N ALA A 502 -13.80 15.14 14.61
CA ALA A 502 -14.87 14.15 14.62
C ALA A 502 -14.38 12.76 14.18
N LEU A 503 -13.62 12.67 13.09
CA LEU A 503 -13.04 11.42 12.58
C LEU A 503 -12.07 10.76 13.58
N SER A 504 -11.31 11.56 14.33
CA SER A 504 -10.46 11.07 15.41
C SER A 504 -11.27 10.35 16.48
N VAL A 505 -12.35 10.99 16.96
CA VAL A 505 -13.26 10.39 17.94
C VAL A 505 -13.92 9.13 17.37
N CYS A 506 -14.36 9.14 16.11
CA CYS A 506 -14.86 7.94 15.43
C CYS A 506 -13.83 6.80 15.40
N GLY A 507 -12.55 7.11 15.14
CA GLY A 507 -11.45 6.12 15.17
C GLY A 507 -11.27 5.48 16.55
N PHE A 508 -11.28 6.29 17.62
CA PHE A 508 -11.22 5.77 18.99
C PHE A 508 -12.46 4.97 19.40
N ILE A 509 -13.65 5.42 18.99
CA ILE A 509 -14.90 4.66 19.21
C ILE A 509 -14.80 3.31 18.49
N ALA A 510 -14.39 3.28 17.21
CA ALA A 510 -14.25 2.06 16.43
C ALA A 510 -13.24 1.09 17.05
N CYS A 511 -12.09 1.61 17.54
CA CYS A 511 -11.09 0.83 18.27
C CYS A 511 -11.69 0.11 19.48
N CYS A 512 -12.43 0.82 20.33
CA CYS A 512 -13.10 0.22 21.48
C CYS A 512 -14.23 -0.73 21.06
N PHE A 513 -14.99 -0.37 20.02
CA PHE A 513 -16.14 -1.14 19.57
C PHE A 513 -15.72 -2.54 19.11
N VAL A 514 -14.70 -2.64 18.24
CA VAL A 514 -14.21 -3.94 17.75
C VAL A 514 -13.52 -4.76 18.84
N TRP A 515 -12.92 -4.11 19.83
CA TRP A 515 -12.22 -4.78 20.93
C TRP A 515 -13.16 -5.43 21.94
N PHE A 516 -14.31 -4.80 22.24
CA PHE A 516 -15.21 -5.25 23.29
C PHE A 516 -16.54 -5.83 22.78
N ASN A 517 -17.08 -5.32 21.68
CA ASN A 517 -18.40 -5.71 21.23
C ASN A 517 -18.33 -7.06 20.50
N ASN A 518 -19.20 -8.01 20.89
CA ASN A 518 -19.36 -9.31 20.23
C ASN A 518 -20.75 -9.47 19.57
N THR A 519 -21.51 -8.38 19.45
CA THR A 519 -22.83 -8.35 18.81
C THR A 519 -22.74 -7.86 17.36
N ALA A 520 -22.24 -6.64 17.16
CA ALA A 520 -21.98 -6.10 15.81
C ALA A 520 -20.64 -6.58 15.24
N TYR A 521 -19.78 -7.16 16.07
CA TYR A 521 -18.59 -7.90 15.66
C TYR A 521 -18.69 -9.35 16.19
N PRO A 522 -19.51 -10.21 15.57
CA PRO A 522 -19.72 -11.58 16.04
C PRO A 522 -18.41 -12.36 16.16
N SER A 523 -18.22 -13.05 17.28
CA SER A 523 -16.97 -13.78 17.55
C SER A 523 -16.78 -14.98 16.61
N GLU A 524 -17.83 -15.44 15.95
CA GLU A 524 -17.79 -16.40 14.84
C GLU A 524 -16.97 -15.90 13.64
N PHE A 525 -17.00 -14.58 13.36
CA PHE A 525 -16.31 -14.00 12.20
C PHE A 525 -15.00 -13.34 12.58
N TYR A 526 -14.95 -12.68 13.74
CA TYR A 526 -13.79 -11.87 14.19
C TYR A 526 -12.91 -12.56 15.23
N GLY A 527 -13.30 -13.75 15.71
CA GLY A 527 -12.67 -14.44 16.83
C GLY A 527 -13.13 -13.87 18.18
N PRO A 528 -12.73 -14.49 19.31
CA PRO A 528 -13.13 -14.02 20.63
C PRO A 528 -12.49 -12.67 20.96
N THR A 529 -13.19 -11.87 21.77
CA THR A 529 -12.57 -10.70 22.41
C THR A 529 -11.53 -11.13 23.46
N GLY A 530 -10.67 -10.22 23.91
CA GLY A 530 -9.73 -10.49 25.01
C GLY A 530 -10.42 -10.98 26.30
N PRO A 531 -11.45 -10.26 26.79
CA PRO A 531 -12.29 -10.71 27.90
C PRO A 531 -12.93 -12.08 27.65
N GLU A 532 -13.41 -12.33 26.43
CA GLU A 532 -14.06 -13.59 26.06
C GLU A 532 -13.11 -14.80 26.11
N ALA A 533 -11.93 -14.67 25.53
CA ALA A 533 -10.91 -15.73 25.57
C ALA A 533 -10.44 -16.02 27.00
N SER A 534 -10.32 -14.99 27.85
CA SER A 534 -9.92 -15.15 29.25
C SER A 534 -10.98 -15.88 30.08
N GLN A 535 -12.26 -15.55 29.90
CA GLN A 535 -13.35 -16.30 30.56
C GLN A 535 -13.50 -17.72 29.99
N ALA A 536 -13.28 -17.89 28.69
CA ALA A 536 -13.29 -19.20 28.05
C ALA A 536 -12.24 -20.13 28.67
N GLN A 537 -11.02 -19.63 28.92
CA GLN A 537 -9.98 -20.37 29.61
C GLN A 537 -10.44 -20.83 31.00
N ALA A 538 -10.92 -19.91 31.85
CA ALA A 538 -11.38 -20.26 33.20
C ALA A 538 -12.50 -21.30 33.18
N PHE A 539 -13.45 -21.17 32.25
CA PHE A 539 -14.52 -22.12 32.06
C PHE A 539 -14.01 -23.50 31.64
N THR A 540 -13.09 -23.60 30.67
CA THR A 540 -12.54 -24.88 30.22
C THR A 540 -11.87 -25.65 31.35
N PHE A 541 -11.05 -24.98 32.17
CA PHE A 541 -10.39 -25.62 33.32
C PHE A 541 -11.38 -26.00 34.43
N LEU A 542 -12.41 -25.17 34.69
CA LEU A 542 -13.48 -25.50 35.62
C LEU A 542 -14.20 -26.78 35.20
N VAL A 543 -14.62 -26.89 33.94
CA VAL A 543 -15.32 -28.07 33.41
C VAL A 543 -14.46 -29.33 33.55
N ARG A 544 -13.20 -29.24 33.13
CA ARG A 544 -12.26 -30.37 33.21
C ARG A 544 -12.10 -30.86 34.65
N ASP A 545 -11.84 -29.96 35.59
CA ASP A 545 -11.56 -30.34 36.97
C ASP A 545 -12.81 -30.82 37.70
N GLN A 546 -13.98 -30.26 37.36
CA GLN A 546 -15.26 -30.78 37.84
C GLN A 546 -15.50 -32.23 37.38
N ARG A 547 -15.17 -32.56 36.12
CA ARG A 547 -15.24 -33.95 35.59
C ARG A 547 -14.25 -34.90 36.26
N LEU A 548 -13.11 -34.39 36.73
CA LEU A 548 -12.16 -35.12 37.55
C LEU A 548 -12.61 -35.27 39.02
N GLY A 549 -13.79 -34.77 39.37
CA GLY A 549 -14.39 -34.88 40.71
C GLY A 549 -14.09 -33.71 41.65
N ALA A 550 -13.51 -32.61 41.16
CA ALA A 550 -13.27 -31.43 41.98
C ALA A 550 -14.59 -30.69 42.31
N ASN A 551 -14.77 -30.33 43.59
CA ASN A 551 -15.86 -29.46 44.01
C ASN A 551 -15.53 -27.99 43.73
N VAL A 552 -15.84 -27.53 42.51
CA VAL A 552 -15.43 -26.20 42.02
C VAL A 552 -15.95 -25.01 42.84
N GLY A 553 -17.07 -25.18 43.56
CA GLY A 553 -17.65 -24.15 44.43
C GLY A 553 -17.01 -24.01 45.81
N SER A 554 -16.22 -25.00 46.25
CA SER A 554 -15.52 -24.98 47.55
C SER A 554 -14.00 -25.12 47.43
N ALA A 555 -13.47 -25.24 46.21
CA ALA A 555 -12.04 -25.33 45.97
C ALA A 555 -11.36 -23.97 46.24
N GLN A 556 -10.61 -23.89 47.34
CA GLN A 556 -9.82 -22.72 47.68
C GLN A 556 -8.51 -22.69 46.85
N GLY A 557 -8.19 -21.51 46.33
CA GLY A 557 -6.92 -21.21 45.67
C GLY A 557 -5.83 -20.80 46.66
N PRO A 558 -4.58 -20.65 46.20
CA PRO A 558 -3.44 -20.35 47.07
C PRO A 558 -3.54 -19.01 47.83
N THR A 559 -4.28 -18.04 47.29
CA THR A 559 -4.46 -16.71 47.90
C THR A 559 -5.55 -16.67 48.96
N GLY A 560 -6.22 -17.78 49.21
CA GLY A 560 -7.39 -17.86 50.08
C GLY A 560 -8.72 -17.57 49.39
N LEU A 561 -8.71 -17.00 48.18
CA LEU A 561 -9.89 -16.85 47.31
C LEU A 561 -10.28 -18.19 46.67
N GLY A 562 -11.51 -18.29 46.15
CA GLY A 562 -11.93 -19.48 45.40
C GLY A 562 -11.14 -19.63 44.09
N LYS A 563 -10.70 -20.86 43.81
CA LYS A 563 -9.86 -21.17 42.64
C LYS A 563 -10.62 -20.97 41.32
N TYR A 564 -11.86 -21.45 41.25
CA TYR A 564 -12.67 -21.40 40.03
C TYR A 564 -13.79 -20.36 40.09
N LEU A 565 -14.40 -20.18 41.26
CA LEU A 565 -15.51 -19.26 41.49
C LEU A 565 -15.21 -18.36 42.68
N MET A 566 -15.56 -17.08 42.57
CA MET A 566 -15.47 -16.09 43.64
C MET A 566 -16.61 -15.08 43.53
N ARG A 567 -16.61 -14.05 44.40
CA ARG A 567 -17.57 -12.95 44.31
C ARG A 567 -16.94 -11.71 43.67
N SER A 568 -17.73 -11.02 42.85
CA SER A 568 -17.43 -9.66 42.40
C SER A 568 -17.42 -8.69 43.60
N PRO A 569 -16.98 -7.43 43.40
CA PRO A 569 -17.12 -6.38 44.43
C PRO A 569 -18.56 -6.12 44.89
N THR A 570 -19.56 -6.44 44.06
CA THR A 570 -21.00 -6.23 44.32
C THR A 570 -21.74 -7.51 44.71
N GLY A 571 -21.06 -8.66 44.73
CA GLY A 571 -21.55 -9.90 45.31
C GLY A 571 -22.00 -10.97 44.31
N GLU A 572 -22.00 -10.71 43.01
CA GLU A 572 -22.28 -11.70 41.97
C GLU A 572 -21.23 -12.82 41.96
N VAL A 573 -21.64 -14.04 41.63
CA VAL A 573 -20.74 -15.17 41.41
C VAL A 573 -20.05 -15.03 40.05
N ILE A 574 -18.73 -15.00 40.06
CA ILE A 574 -17.86 -14.79 38.89
C ILE A 574 -16.76 -15.85 38.85
N PHE A 575 -16.05 -15.97 37.73
CA PHE A 575 -14.87 -16.82 37.65
C PHE A 575 -13.71 -16.26 38.50
N GLY A 576 -12.91 -17.16 39.06
CA GLY A 576 -11.73 -16.86 39.88
C GLY A 576 -10.45 -16.64 39.06
N GLY A 577 -9.37 -16.26 39.74
CA GLY A 577 -8.07 -15.96 39.09
C GLY A 577 -8.04 -14.57 38.45
N GLU A 578 -7.10 -14.34 37.55
CA GLU A 578 -6.91 -13.01 36.93
C GLU A 578 -8.10 -12.53 36.09
N THR A 579 -8.93 -13.46 35.60
CA THR A 579 -10.14 -13.15 34.83
C THR A 579 -11.25 -12.51 35.67
N MET A 580 -11.05 -12.34 36.98
CA MET A 580 -11.96 -11.56 37.84
C MET A 580 -12.20 -10.15 37.28
N ARG A 581 -11.23 -9.58 36.56
CA ARG A 581 -11.33 -8.26 35.90
C ARG A 581 -12.29 -8.23 34.71
N PHE A 582 -12.66 -9.39 34.17
CA PHE A 582 -13.47 -9.53 32.96
C PHE A 582 -14.88 -10.08 33.26
N TRP A 583 -15.33 -9.96 34.50
CA TRP A 583 -16.62 -10.51 34.94
C TRP A 583 -17.84 -9.89 34.24
N ASP A 584 -17.66 -8.70 33.64
CA ASP A 584 -18.65 -7.99 32.83
C ASP A 584 -18.90 -8.63 31.45
N LEU A 585 -18.09 -9.62 31.04
CA LEU A 585 -18.29 -10.34 29.78
C LEU A 585 -19.69 -10.94 29.73
N ARG A 586 -20.36 -10.73 28.60
CA ARG A 586 -21.56 -11.46 28.22
C ARG A 586 -21.38 -12.10 26.86
N ALA A 587 -21.64 -13.40 26.79
CA ALA A 587 -21.46 -14.18 25.57
C ALA A 587 -22.53 -15.26 25.44
N PRO A 588 -23.04 -15.55 24.24
CA PRO A 588 -24.14 -16.49 24.04
C PRO A 588 -23.84 -17.90 24.56
N TRP A 589 -22.56 -18.30 24.56
CA TRP A 589 -22.13 -19.59 25.11
C TRP A 589 -22.07 -19.63 26.64
N LEU A 590 -22.04 -18.48 27.33
CA LEU A 590 -21.95 -18.39 28.80
C LEU A 590 -23.28 -18.01 29.46
N GLU A 591 -24.00 -17.02 28.89
CA GLU A 591 -25.47 -16.96 28.77
C GLU A 591 -26.28 -17.96 29.64
N PRO A 592 -26.48 -19.18 29.14
CA PRO A 592 -27.33 -20.18 29.80
C PRO A 592 -26.94 -20.55 31.24
N LEU A 593 -25.69 -20.32 31.64
CA LEU A 593 -25.15 -20.70 32.94
C LEU A 593 -25.29 -19.59 34.00
N ARG A 594 -25.80 -18.41 33.61
CA ARG A 594 -26.01 -17.27 34.50
C ARG A 594 -27.43 -17.27 35.08
N GLY A 595 -27.53 -17.05 36.38
CA GLY A 595 -28.75 -16.77 37.12
C GLY A 595 -28.79 -15.33 37.65
N PRO A 596 -29.76 -14.98 38.51
CA PRO A 596 -29.93 -13.62 39.04
C PRO A 596 -28.72 -13.09 39.83
N ASN A 597 -27.91 -13.99 40.41
CA ASN A 597 -26.77 -13.65 41.26
C ASN A 597 -25.41 -13.95 40.58
N GLY A 598 -25.35 -13.95 39.24
CA GLY A 598 -24.16 -14.35 38.49
C GLY A 598 -24.17 -15.83 38.09
N LEU A 599 -23.00 -16.46 38.02
CA LEU A 599 -22.88 -17.87 37.61
C LEU A 599 -23.62 -18.80 38.59
N ASP A 600 -24.51 -19.65 38.08
CA ASP A 600 -25.31 -20.57 38.89
C ASP A 600 -24.58 -21.90 39.08
N LEU A 601 -24.19 -22.21 40.32
CA LEU A 601 -23.49 -23.44 40.66
C LEU A 601 -24.28 -24.71 40.32
N SER A 602 -25.62 -24.66 40.41
CA SER A 602 -26.45 -25.81 40.04
C SER A 602 -26.41 -26.07 38.54
N ARG A 603 -26.40 -25.01 37.72
CA ARG A 603 -26.27 -25.11 36.26
C ARG A 603 -24.89 -25.54 35.84
N LEU A 604 -23.83 -24.98 36.45
CA LEU A 604 -22.46 -25.42 36.23
C LEU A 604 -22.26 -26.92 36.52
N LYS A 605 -23.01 -27.47 37.48
CA LYS A 605 -22.94 -28.90 37.81
C LYS A 605 -23.64 -29.81 36.79
N LYS A 606 -24.74 -29.38 36.17
CA LYS A 606 -25.67 -30.31 35.49
C LYS A 606 -26.08 -29.89 34.07
N ASP A 607 -25.92 -28.62 33.72
CA ASP A 607 -26.50 -28.02 32.50
C ASP A 607 -25.44 -27.62 31.46
N ILE A 608 -24.15 -27.85 31.72
CA ILE A 608 -23.08 -27.57 30.75
C ILE A 608 -23.23 -28.48 29.53
N GLN A 609 -23.24 -27.86 28.35
CA GLN A 609 -23.43 -28.55 27.07
C GLN A 609 -22.09 -28.76 26.34
N PRO A 610 -21.93 -29.88 25.60
CA PRO A 610 -20.71 -30.13 24.83
C PRO A 610 -20.36 -29.03 23.82
N TRP A 611 -21.34 -28.32 23.26
CA TRP A 611 -21.08 -27.22 22.34
C TRP A 611 -20.49 -25.98 23.04
N GLN A 612 -20.85 -25.73 24.32
CA GLN A 612 -20.24 -24.67 25.13
C GLN A 612 -18.78 -25.02 25.43
N GLU A 613 -18.50 -26.29 25.73
CA GLU A 613 -17.13 -26.77 25.95
C GLU A 613 -16.27 -26.59 24.70
N ARG A 614 -16.76 -27.02 23.51
CA ARG A 614 -16.04 -26.82 22.24
C ARG A 614 -15.77 -25.33 21.97
N ARG A 615 -16.81 -24.49 22.12
CA ARG A 615 -16.70 -23.05 21.90
C ARG A 615 -15.69 -22.40 22.84
N SER A 616 -15.70 -22.79 24.13
CA SER A 616 -14.73 -22.27 25.10
C SER A 616 -13.30 -22.72 24.80
N ALA A 617 -13.11 -23.98 24.40
CA ALA A 617 -11.80 -24.51 24.05
C ALA A 617 -11.24 -23.79 22.81
N GLU A 618 -12.06 -23.60 21.78
CA GLU A 618 -11.74 -22.84 20.58
C GLU A 618 -11.34 -21.39 20.93
N TYR A 619 -12.13 -20.71 21.77
CA TYR A 619 -11.89 -19.31 22.10
C TYR A 619 -10.70 -19.09 23.03
N MET A 620 -10.39 -20.02 23.94
CA MET A 620 -9.18 -19.90 24.75
C MET A 620 -7.91 -20.10 23.91
N THR A 621 -7.94 -20.93 22.87
CA THR A 621 -6.78 -21.16 21.98
C THR A 621 -6.62 -20.10 20.90
N HIS A 622 -7.66 -19.29 20.65
CA HIS A 622 -7.65 -18.18 19.71
C HIS A 622 -7.76 -16.83 20.43
N ALA A 623 -7.15 -16.72 21.61
CA ALA A 623 -7.03 -15.44 22.30
C ALA A 623 -6.34 -14.41 21.39
N PRO A 624 -6.74 -13.12 21.40
CA PRO A 624 -6.22 -12.12 20.48
C PRO A 624 -4.81 -11.62 20.87
N LEU A 625 -3.86 -12.55 20.97
CA LEU A 625 -2.45 -12.31 21.26
C LEU A 625 -1.59 -12.92 20.15
N GLY A 626 -0.63 -12.14 19.68
CA GLY A 626 0.35 -12.57 18.72
C GLY A 626 1.38 -11.47 18.46
N SER A 627 2.45 -11.84 17.78
CA SER A 627 3.55 -10.95 17.41
C SER A 627 3.30 -10.21 16.10
N LEU A 628 4.10 -9.18 15.82
CA LEU A 628 3.99 -8.38 14.60
C LEU A 628 4.24 -9.19 13.31
N ASN A 629 5.06 -10.25 13.39
CA ASN A 629 5.30 -11.21 12.30
C ASN A 629 4.30 -12.39 12.30
N SER A 630 3.16 -12.22 12.96
CA SER A 630 2.03 -13.14 12.98
C SER A 630 2.25 -14.48 13.69
N VAL A 631 3.21 -14.58 14.61
CA VAL A 631 3.31 -15.76 15.51
C VAL A 631 2.27 -15.62 16.61
N GLY A 632 1.27 -16.49 16.62
CA GLY A 632 0.16 -16.48 17.58
C GLY A 632 0.57 -17.04 18.93
N GLY A 633 -0.05 -16.51 19.99
CA GLY A 633 0.23 -16.89 21.37
C GLY A 633 0.93 -15.80 22.17
N VAL A 634 1.50 -16.17 23.31
CA VAL A 634 2.21 -15.25 24.19
C VAL A 634 3.56 -14.82 23.61
N ALA A 635 4.16 -13.75 24.13
CA ALA A 635 5.43 -13.22 23.62
C ALA A 635 6.61 -14.21 23.69
N THR A 636 6.52 -15.23 24.55
CA THR A 636 7.54 -16.28 24.70
C THR A 636 7.22 -17.55 23.91
N GLU A 637 6.17 -17.55 23.10
CA GLU A 637 5.77 -18.69 22.29
C GLU A 637 6.76 -18.94 21.16
N ILE A 638 7.01 -20.21 20.85
CA ILE A 638 7.87 -20.58 19.70
C ILE A 638 7.13 -20.36 18.37
N ASN A 639 7.88 -20.22 17.28
CA ASN A 639 7.31 -20.14 15.93
C ASN A 639 6.59 -21.44 15.57
N ALA A 640 5.25 -21.46 15.68
CA ALA A 640 4.43 -22.62 15.35
C ALA A 640 3.09 -22.25 14.71
N VAL A 641 2.36 -21.29 15.28
CA VAL A 641 1.02 -20.92 14.83
C VAL A 641 1.06 -19.56 14.14
N ASN A 642 0.60 -19.49 12.88
CA ASN A 642 0.46 -18.22 12.16
C ASN A 642 -0.93 -17.61 12.46
N TYR A 643 -1.01 -16.75 13.47
CA TYR A 643 -2.27 -16.18 13.93
C TYR A 643 -2.08 -14.82 14.61
N VAL A 644 -2.85 -13.83 14.16
CA VAL A 644 -3.17 -12.61 14.91
C VAL A 644 -4.63 -12.29 14.64
N SER A 645 -5.42 -12.13 15.71
CA SER A 645 -6.85 -11.86 15.60
C SER A 645 -7.14 -10.61 14.74
N PRO A 646 -8.17 -10.65 13.87
CA PRO A 646 -8.67 -9.45 13.19
C PRO A 646 -9.01 -8.30 14.14
N ARG A 647 -9.45 -8.60 15.37
CA ARG A 647 -9.74 -7.58 16.39
C ARG A 647 -8.49 -6.76 16.74
N SER A 648 -7.34 -7.42 16.84
CA SER A 648 -6.06 -6.77 17.12
C SER A 648 -5.62 -5.87 15.96
N TRP A 649 -5.71 -6.38 14.72
CA TRP A 649 -5.41 -5.58 13.52
C TRP A 649 -6.33 -4.35 13.40
N LEU A 650 -7.63 -4.53 13.58
CA LEU A 650 -8.60 -3.45 13.49
C LEU A 650 -8.45 -2.44 14.63
N ALA A 651 -8.34 -2.89 15.88
CA ALA A 651 -8.19 -1.98 17.02
C ALA A 651 -6.92 -1.14 16.93
N THR A 652 -5.77 -1.77 16.66
CA THR A 652 -4.48 -1.07 16.59
C THR A 652 -4.43 -0.08 15.42
N SER A 653 -4.86 -0.49 14.23
CA SER A 653 -4.91 0.40 13.06
C SER A 653 -5.81 1.62 13.29
N HIS A 654 -7.02 1.42 13.82
CA HIS A 654 -7.97 2.51 14.05
C HIS A 654 -7.55 3.43 15.21
N PHE A 655 -6.85 2.90 16.22
CA PHE A 655 -6.26 3.73 17.26
C PHE A 655 -5.18 4.66 16.69
N VAL A 656 -4.27 4.12 15.87
CA VAL A 656 -3.19 4.90 15.24
C VAL A 656 -3.78 5.97 14.30
N LEU A 657 -4.77 5.61 13.49
CA LEU A 657 -5.49 6.58 12.64
C LEU A 657 -6.19 7.65 13.47
N GLY A 658 -6.93 7.26 14.51
CA GLY A 658 -7.63 8.18 15.41
C GLY A 658 -6.68 9.17 16.09
N PHE A 659 -5.50 8.71 16.52
CA PHE A 659 -4.45 9.54 17.08
C PHE A 659 -3.89 10.56 16.07
N PHE A 660 -3.48 10.12 14.88
CA PHE A 660 -2.93 11.05 13.89
C PHE A 660 -3.97 12.04 13.36
N LEU A 661 -5.24 11.65 13.27
CA LEU A 661 -6.34 12.56 12.97
C LEU A 661 -6.54 13.60 14.08
N PHE A 662 -6.33 13.25 15.35
CA PHE A 662 -6.32 14.21 16.46
C PHE A 662 -5.18 15.21 16.33
N VAL A 663 -3.98 14.75 16.01
CA VAL A 663 -2.82 15.63 15.76
C VAL A 663 -3.12 16.57 14.58
N GLY A 664 -3.70 16.04 13.50
CA GLY A 664 -4.15 16.84 12.35
C GLY A 664 -5.23 17.87 12.73
N HIS A 665 -6.16 17.51 13.61
CA HIS A 665 -7.15 18.43 14.16
C HIS A 665 -6.48 19.60 14.89
N LEU A 666 -5.55 19.33 15.81
CA LEU A 666 -4.84 20.37 16.55
C LEU A 666 -4.05 21.30 15.62
N TRP A 667 -3.34 20.71 14.65
CA TRP A 667 -2.58 21.45 13.65
C TRP A 667 -3.46 22.39 12.83
N HIS A 668 -4.51 21.88 12.18
CA HIS A 668 -5.36 22.67 11.30
C HIS A 668 -6.27 23.63 12.06
N ALA A 669 -6.76 23.28 13.25
CA ALA A 669 -7.57 24.19 14.07
C ALA A 669 -6.73 25.38 14.57
N GLY A 670 -5.50 25.11 15.03
CA GLY A 670 -4.54 26.13 15.44
C GLY A 670 -4.17 27.06 14.27
N ARG A 671 -3.80 26.47 13.13
CA ARG A 671 -3.46 27.23 11.91
C ARG A 671 -4.63 28.05 11.38
N ALA A 672 -5.84 27.48 11.32
CA ALA A 672 -7.03 28.20 10.85
C ALA A 672 -7.37 29.40 11.76
N ARG A 673 -7.18 29.27 13.08
CA ARG A 673 -7.37 30.38 14.02
C ARG A 673 -6.30 31.47 13.83
N ALA A 674 -5.03 31.09 13.71
CA ALA A 674 -3.94 32.03 13.47
C ALA A 674 -4.13 32.78 12.13
N ALA A 675 -4.54 32.06 11.07
CA ALA A 675 -4.78 32.63 9.74
C ALA A 675 -6.00 33.56 9.72
N ALA A 676 -7.07 33.20 10.46
CA ALA A 676 -8.22 34.08 10.62
C ALA A 676 -7.90 35.37 11.40
N ALA A 677 -6.92 35.30 12.30
CA ALA A 677 -6.43 36.44 13.08
C ALA A 677 -5.27 37.21 12.41
N GLY A 678 -4.67 36.67 11.34
CA GLY A 678 -3.71 37.35 10.48
C GLY A 678 -2.24 37.28 10.89
N PHE A 679 -1.84 36.27 11.69
CA PHE A 679 -0.44 36.12 12.16
C PHE A 679 0.16 34.73 11.91
N GLU A 680 -0.43 33.94 11.01
CA GLU A 680 0.02 32.58 10.71
C GLU A 680 1.41 32.49 10.06
N LYS A 681 1.92 33.62 9.55
CA LYS A 681 3.23 33.73 8.87
C LYS A 681 4.35 34.25 9.78
N GLY A 682 4.05 34.57 11.04
CA GLY A 682 5.01 35.11 12.00
C GLY A 682 4.49 36.35 12.71
N ILE A 683 5.29 36.84 13.65
CA ILE A 683 5.02 38.06 14.42
C ILE A 683 5.46 39.28 13.59
N ASP A 684 4.63 40.30 13.54
CA ASP A 684 4.98 41.59 12.94
C ASP A 684 6.08 42.25 13.79
N ARG A 685 7.21 42.57 13.15
CA ARG A 685 8.37 43.17 13.82
C ARG A 685 8.07 44.59 14.32
N ASP A 686 7.15 45.29 13.65
CA ASP A 686 6.79 46.67 14.02
C ASP A 686 5.69 46.69 15.10
N PHE A 687 4.97 45.58 15.28
CA PHE A 687 3.85 45.46 16.21
C PHE A 687 3.87 44.15 16.99
N GLU A 688 4.96 43.87 17.70
CA GLU A 688 5.04 42.71 18.59
C GLU A 688 4.10 42.88 19.81
N PRO A 689 3.04 42.06 19.96
CA PRO A 689 2.02 42.30 20.98
C PRO A 689 2.57 42.26 22.41
N VAL A 690 3.61 41.43 22.65
CA VAL A 690 4.25 41.27 23.96
C VAL A 690 4.89 42.59 24.42
N LEU A 691 5.43 43.40 23.51
CA LEU A 691 6.03 44.70 23.84
C LEU A 691 4.99 45.75 24.27
N SER A 692 3.71 45.54 23.92
CA SER A 692 2.60 46.40 24.35
C SER A 692 1.95 45.95 25.66
N MET A 693 2.36 44.80 26.21
CA MET A 693 1.87 44.30 27.49
C MET A 693 2.66 44.89 28.65
N THR A 694 2.02 45.05 29.80
CA THR A 694 2.71 45.42 31.04
C THR A 694 3.72 44.33 31.40
N PRO A 695 4.98 44.68 31.75
CA PRO A 695 5.93 43.71 32.29
C PRO A 695 5.34 42.98 33.49
N LEU A 696 5.68 41.71 33.64
CA LEU A 696 5.15 40.88 34.71
C LEU A 696 5.74 41.20 36.10
N ASN A 697 6.81 42.01 36.15
CA ASN A 697 7.57 42.34 37.36
C ASN A 697 7.56 43.83 37.67
#